data_AF-A0AAE0NW04-F1
#
_entry.id   AF-A0AAE0NW04-F1
#
_cell.length_a   1.000
_cell.length_b   1.000
_cell.length_c   1.000
_cell.angle_alpha   90.00
_cell.angle_beta   90.00
_cell.angle_gamma   90.00
#
_symmetry.space_group_name_H-M   'P 1'
#
loop_
_entity.id
_entity.type
_entity.pdbx_description
1 polymer ?
#
loop_
_entity_poly.entity_id
_entity_poly.type
_entity_poly.pdbx_seq_one_letter_code
_entity_poly.pdbx_strand_id
1 'polypeptide(L)'
;MRFASAIFALAAATLSLASDPSDCSTASKQKTGSDFKLTEQADNANVASLSKIFTAAGKKVSVADVFNDGNHQMTTDSSGRKLWQHTSDFNDEDTTKWVPQGITSTADALDVGTYEGINGWIVSWHRDDDKSVRVTFVNRADDTYRHVLLVYPHASDNFREVPVHAGGIMWYGNTLWVVDTYNGIRVFDLTNIWQVGSGDGVGKVSSGVYSAAGYKYVIPQIRWYKWSSSFEFRHSFMALDRTTTPDSLIVGEYQTSTSVPIRLVRYELDYTTRRLKTDSSGVSKAVWAYCVNIERMQGAVSANGKFYLSRSNGASKGDLWAWVPGGTAKQNAGFYPRSPEDLSYDKRNGGRLYTVTEAEGVRYIINSAVSSPSSSAGIALIALGVVVTLFVVEKLFFAQPLPKGVPYIREPPGATRFSLKTRWAYLTDCVNLHKEAYGKYLEKGQAVIIPGIGFRSELLLPLSSFKWINTYDEKKLSAPHAFAEFDQVEHTLGSEVYLSDPWQGTTVKNELNPLMDHLIEVLNEEVGVSFDTYLDTPPGKWVEVNIYDVMRKFVAQANSRFTVGLPLCRDQDYLQTTLDINEQLIYTAGTGLASPGVLRPFLTRLATIPLRLNIRKLAKIVRPIYDRRLEYLKRPLADRDPDEPRDHFQIMLRYAQRERQHEFGDYQNIIKRLVTANFGSIHQSAFMMTNLLLNILSSDKEFDTVAALRSEFERVAHSGGKSPDAWTKAKLAQLVRADSAQRETLRLNNFGGRVLFRKAMVDGIVTDTGIELPRGCTFSCLSTAMMSSETKYEQARKYDPFRFSRVREQQKQAGKEAGGPPLTFVSTSLDYLPFSNGKHSCPGRFLIDYEIKIAMAYLLRNYDVELPPEYNGQRPPTVYLTEAQFPPKEARMRVRRK
;
A
#
# COMPACT_ATOMS: atom_id res chain seq x y z
N MET A 1 6.05 7.59 -31.35
CA MET A 1 5.02 7.16 -32.33
C MET A 1 5.15 5.66 -32.49
N ARG A 2 4.11 4.89 -32.13
CA ARG A 2 3.89 3.43 -32.35
C ARG A 2 5.03 2.53 -31.84
N PHE A 3 4.87 1.76 -30.77
CA PHE A 3 4.02 0.57 -30.73
C PHE A 3 3.43 0.37 -29.31
N ALA A 4 2.13 0.63 -29.21
CA ALA A 4 1.24 -0.12 -28.34
C ALA A 4 0.75 -1.35 -29.12
N SER A 5 0.28 -2.38 -28.41
CA SER A 5 -0.31 -3.64 -28.89
C SER A 5 0.66 -4.82 -29.01
N ALA A 6 0.86 -5.55 -27.90
CA ALA A 6 1.04 -7.02 -27.90
C ALA A 6 1.15 -7.61 -26.47
N ILE A 7 0.24 -7.28 -25.54
CA ILE A 7 -0.10 -8.17 -24.40
C ILE A 7 -1.61 -8.02 -24.14
N PHE A 8 -2.40 -8.53 -25.07
CA PHE A 8 -3.86 -8.72 -24.94
C PHE A 8 -4.22 -9.93 -25.82
N ALA A 9 -3.85 -11.14 -25.37
CA ALA A 9 -4.35 -12.41 -25.89
C ALA A 9 -3.78 -13.59 -25.08
N LEU A 10 -4.18 -13.71 -23.81
CA LEU A 10 -4.19 -15.01 -23.13
C LEU A 10 -5.30 -15.02 -22.07
N ALA A 11 -6.54 -14.93 -22.55
CA ALA A 11 -7.74 -15.23 -21.76
C ALA A 11 -8.93 -15.42 -22.71
N ALA A 12 -8.85 -16.44 -23.57
CA ALA A 12 -10.02 -16.95 -24.27
C ALA A 12 -10.02 -18.47 -24.14
N ALA A 13 -11.15 -19.00 -23.69
CA ALA A 13 -11.47 -20.41 -23.46
C ALA A 13 -11.28 -20.95 -22.02
N THR A 14 -11.80 -20.26 -21.02
CA THR A 14 -12.61 -20.98 -20.02
C THR A 14 -14.05 -20.94 -20.51
N LEU A 15 -14.58 -22.09 -20.95
CA LEU A 15 -16.02 -22.30 -21.00
C LEU A 15 -16.55 -21.98 -19.59
N SER A 16 -17.11 -20.80 -19.39
CA SER A 16 -17.87 -20.53 -18.17
C SER A 16 -19.10 -21.40 -18.26
N LEU A 17 -19.07 -22.56 -17.62
CA LEU A 17 -20.29 -23.21 -17.15
C LEU A 17 -21.12 -22.10 -16.51
N ALA A 18 -22.31 -21.83 -17.06
CA ALA A 18 -23.20 -20.82 -16.54
C ALA A 18 -23.32 -21.07 -15.03
N SER A 19 -22.85 -20.11 -14.22
CA SER A 19 -22.89 -20.28 -12.78
C SER A 19 -24.35 -20.41 -12.38
N ASP A 20 -24.67 -21.47 -11.65
CA ASP A 20 -26.03 -21.72 -11.20
C ASP A 20 -26.55 -20.46 -10.47
N PRO A 21 -27.65 -19.82 -10.95
CA PRO A 21 -28.21 -18.63 -10.33
C PRO A 21 -28.73 -18.88 -8.91
N SER A 22 -28.81 -20.15 -8.49
CA SER A 22 -29.10 -20.60 -7.14
C SER A 22 -27.86 -20.99 -6.32
N ASP A 23 -26.64 -20.97 -6.85
CA ASP A 23 -25.45 -21.31 -6.06
C ASP A 23 -24.77 -20.07 -5.44
N CYS A 24 -25.17 -19.67 -4.24
CA CYS A 24 -24.50 -18.57 -3.53
C CYS A 24 -23.18 -18.97 -2.82
N SER A 25 -22.72 -20.22 -2.92
CA SER A 25 -21.49 -20.71 -2.28
C SER A 25 -20.21 -20.35 -3.05
N THR A 26 -20.34 -19.93 -4.31
CA THR A 26 -19.20 -19.58 -5.18
C THR A 26 -18.39 -18.38 -4.69
N ALA A 27 -17.10 -18.35 -5.05
CA ALA A 27 -16.19 -17.24 -4.76
C ALA A 27 -16.66 -15.92 -5.41
N SER A 28 -17.18 -15.97 -6.64
CA SER A 28 -17.90 -14.85 -7.23
C SER A 28 -19.33 -14.81 -6.72
N LYS A 29 -19.72 -13.70 -6.11
CA LYS A 29 -21.09 -13.47 -5.63
C LYS A 29 -22.00 -12.85 -6.69
N GLN A 30 -21.43 -12.38 -7.81
CA GLN A 30 -22.19 -11.87 -8.94
C GLN A 30 -22.90 -13.01 -9.68
N LYS A 31 -24.16 -12.77 -10.08
CA LYS A 31 -24.96 -13.72 -10.85
C LYS A 31 -25.35 -13.14 -12.20
N THR A 32 -25.64 -14.01 -13.14
CA THR A 32 -26.11 -13.64 -14.47
C THR A 32 -27.52 -13.10 -14.36
N GLY A 33 -27.70 -11.77 -14.50
CA GLY A 33 -29.00 -11.12 -14.36
C GLY A 33 -30.07 -11.70 -15.29
N SER A 34 -29.70 -12.13 -16.50
CA SER A 34 -30.64 -12.65 -17.49
C SER A 34 -31.35 -13.95 -17.09
N ASP A 35 -30.88 -14.61 -16.02
CA ASP A 35 -31.53 -15.80 -15.48
C ASP A 35 -32.73 -15.48 -14.59
N PHE A 36 -32.84 -14.23 -14.12
CA PHE A 36 -33.95 -13.73 -13.31
C PHE A 36 -34.98 -13.07 -14.23
N LYS A 37 -36.11 -13.75 -14.42
CA LYS A 37 -37.10 -13.46 -15.46
C LYS A 37 -38.48 -13.22 -14.88
N LEU A 38 -39.09 -12.12 -15.31
CA LEU A 38 -40.48 -11.77 -15.02
C LEU A 38 -41.26 -11.64 -16.34
N THR A 39 -42.30 -12.43 -16.52
CA THR A 39 -43.15 -12.37 -17.70
C THR A 39 -44.32 -11.42 -17.46
N GLU A 40 -44.38 -10.35 -18.24
CA GLU A 40 -45.50 -9.42 -18.24
C GLU A 40 -46.78 -10.11 -18.71
N GLN A 41 -47.84 -10.01 -17.92
CA GLN A 41 -49.18 -10.46 -18.31
C GLN A 41 -49.95 -9.30 -18.94
N ALA A 42 -50.94 -9.62 -19.76
CA ALA A 42 -51.84 -8.61 -20.33
C ALA A 42 -52.58 -7.82 -19.23
N ASP A 43 -52.91 -6.56 -19.55
CA ASP A 43 -53.72 -5.72 -18.68
C ASP A 43 -55.11 -6.32 -18.47
N ASN A 44 -55.62 -6.23 -17.24
CA ASN A 44 -56.91 -6.76 -16.85
C ASN A 44 -58.03 -5.94 -17.52
N ALA A 45 -58.66 -6.54 -18.54
CA ALA A 45 -59.73 -5.91 -19.31
C ALA A 45 -60.94 -5.47 -18.46
N ASN A 46 -61.18 -6.11 -17.31
CA ASN A 46 -62.29 -5.74 -16.43
C ASN A 46 -62.11 -4.38 -15.74
N VAL A 47 -60.87 -3.88 -15.63
CA VAL A 47 -60.61 -2.54 -15.06
C VAL A 47 -61.29 -1.46 -15.91
N ALA A 48 -61.22 -1.57 -17.24
CA ALA A 48 -61.85 -0.60 -18.13
C ALA A 48 -63.38 -0.58 -18.00
N SER A 49 -64.00 -1.76 -17.84
CA SER A 49 -65.45 -1.90 -17.65
C SER A 49 -65.91 -1.30 -16.32
N LEU A 50 -65.26 -1.67 -15.22
CA LEU A 50 -65.56 -1.11 -13.89
C LEU A 50 -65.26 0.39 -13.83
N SER A 51 -64.19 0.87 -14.46
CA SER A 51 -63.87 2.29 -14.54
C SER A 51 -65.02 3.10 -15.13
N LYS A 52 -65.63 2.61 -16.23
CA LYS A 52 -66.82 3.24 -16.83
C LYS A 52 -68.01 3.28 -15.85
N ILE A 53 -68.25 2.19 -15.12
CA ILE A 53 -69.34 2.10 -14.13
C ILE A 53 -69.13 3.15 -13.02
N PHE A 54 -67.94 3.20 -12.41
CA PHE A 54 -67.64 4.13 -11.32
C PHE A 54 -67.54 5.58 -11.78
N THR A 55 -67.05 5.85 -13.00
CA THR A 55 -67.07 7.20 -13.58
C THR A 55 -68.51 7.67 -13.84
N ALA A 56 -69.36 6.82 -14.43
CA ALA A 56 -70.77 7.17 -14.67
C ALA A 56 -71.54 7.44 -13.36
N ALA A 57 -71.15 6.78 -12.27
CA ALA A 57 -71.72 6.99 -10.94
C ALA A 57 -71.11 8.21 -10.18
N GLY A 58 -70.11 8.91 -10.75
CA GLY A 58 -69.39 9.99 -10.04
C GLY A 58 -68.60 9.49 -8.83
N LYS A 59 -68.16 8.22 -8.86
CA LYS A 59 -67.50 7.51 -7.76
C LYS A 59 -66.04 7.14 -8.06
N LYS A 60 -65.48 7.64 -9.16
CA LYS A 60 -64.04 7.57 -9.45
C LYS A 60 -63.36 8.81 -8.85
N VAL A 61 -62.38 8.60 -7.99
CA VAL A 61 -61.66 9.69 -7.27
C VAL A 61 -60.18 9.73 -7.63
N SER A 62 -59.53 10.86 -7.36
CA SER A 62 -58.10 11.06 -7.54
C SER A 62 -57.28 10.53 -6.36
N VAL A 63 -55.96 10.51 -6.50
CA VAL A 63 -55.06 10.16 -5.39
C VAL A 63 -55.07 11.25 -4.33
N ALA A 64 -55.10 12.52 -4.75
CA ALA A 64 -55.22 13.67 -3.85
C ALA A 64 -56.51 13.62 -3.02
N ASP A 65 -57.65 13.20 -3.60
CA ASP A 65 -58.90 13.05 -2.86
C ASP A 65 -58.76 12.07 -1.69
N VAL A 66 -58.02 10.97 -1.88
CA VAL A 66 -57.79 9.98 -0.83
C VAL A 66 -56.89 10.54 0.27
N PHE A 67 -55.78 11.22 -0.08
CA PHE A 67 -54.90 11.85 0.90
C PHE A 67 -55.61 12.92 1.73
N ASN A 68 -56.48 13.71 1.10
CA ASN A 68 -57.22 14.80 1.76
C ASN A 68 -58.43 14.30 2.56
N ASP A 69 -58.86 13.05 2.36
CA ASP A 69 -59.95 12.41 3.10
C ASP A 69 -59.42 11.59 4.29
N GLY A 70 -58.26 11.91 4.86
CA GLY A 70 -57.74 11.22 6.05
C GLY A 70 -58.75 11.21 7.20
N ASN A 71 -59.07 10.02 7.73
CA ASN A 71 -60.03 9.85 8.84
C ASN A 71 -59.40 9.31 10.12
N HIS A 72 -58.08 9.17 10.12
CA HIS A 72 -57.29 8.76 11.26
C HIS A 72 -56.07 9.67 11.35
N GLN A 73 -55.51 9.78 12.56
CA GLN A 73 -54.41 10.70 12.85
C GLN A 73 -53.20 9.93 13.35
N MET A 74 -52.03 10.12 12.73
CA MET A 74 -50.78 9.64 13.30
C MET A 74 -50.27 10.59 14.39
N THR A 75 -49.55 10.04 15.36
CA THR A 75 -48.82 10.84 16.36
C THR A 75 -47.31 10.78 16.11
N THR A 76 -46.53 11.59 16.81
CA THR A 76 -45.06 11.60 16.70
C THR A 76 -44.44 11.46 18.08
N ASP A 77 -43.48 10.56 18.24
CA ASP A 77 -42.77 10.41 19.51
C ASP A 77 -41.55 11.35 19.64
N SER A 78 -40.88 11.28 20.78
CA SER A 78 -39.68 12.06 21.10
C SER A 78 -38.49 11.80 20.17
N SER A 79 -38.49 10.68 19.44
CA SER A 79 -37.46 10.33 18.45
C SER A 79 -37.84 10.75 17.03
N GLY A 80 -38.98 11.44 16.85
CA GLY A 80 -39.49 11.87 15.56
C GLY A 80 -40.08 10.74 14.70
N ARG A 81 -40.37 9.58 15.30
CA ARG A 81 -41.03 8.44 14.62
C ARG A 81 -42.52 8.70 14.56
N LYS A 82 -43.18 8.33 13.46
CA LYS A 82 -44.64 8.46 13.31
C LYS A 82 -45.31 7.18 13.77
N LEU A 83 -46.29 7.30 14.67
CA LEU A 83 -47.03 6.19 15.27
C LEU A 83 -48.44 6.13 14.70
N TRP A 84 -48.94 4.92 14.50
CA TRP A 84 -50.32 4.70 14.08
C TRP A 84 -51.30 5.10 15.20
N GLN A 85 -52.58 5.30 14.85
CA GLN A 85 -53.57 5.72 15.83
C GLN A 85 -53.82 4.61 16.84
N HIS A 86 -53.85 5.00 18.11
CA HIS A 86 -54.20 4.14 19.24
C HIS A 86 -55.22 4.85 20.12
N THR A 87 -56.49 4.53 19.93
CA THR A 87 -57.62 4.98 20.75
C THR A 87 -58.51 3.80 21.13
N SER A 88 -59.44 3.99 22.07
CA SER A 88 -60.40 2.93 22.46
C SER A 88 -61.21 2.39 21.30
N ASP A 89 -61.54 3.26 20.35
CA ASP A 89 -62.46 2.95 19.24
C ASP A 89 -61.73 2.53 17.96
N PHE A 90 -60.41 2.76 17.89
CA PHE A 90 -59.59 2.43 16.72
C PHE A 90 -58.12 2.26 17.11
N ASN A 91 -57.53 1.11 16.78
CA ASN A 91 -56.15 0.80 17.12
C ASN A 91 -55.45 0.09 15.95
N ASP A 92 -54.60 0.82 15.22
CA ASP A 92 -53.72 0.25 14.20
C ASP A 92 -52.30 -0.04 14.72
N GLU A 93 -51.94 0.54 15.87
CA GLU A 93 -50.63 0.31 16.51
C GLU A 93 -50.50 -1.13 17.04
N ASP A 94 -51.57 -1.68 17.64
CA ASP A 94 -51.59 -3.00 18.26
C ASP A 94 -52.55 -3.99 17.61
N THR A 95 -53.18 -3.66 16.47
CA THR A 95 -54.09 -4.61 15.83
C THR A 95 -53.38 -5.90 15.44
N THR A 96 -53.93 -7.04 15.84
CA THR A 96 -53.47 -8.37 15.42
C THR A 96 -53.96 -8.76 14.03
N LYS A 97 -54.98 -8.04 13.51
CA LYS A 97 -55.66 -8.38 12.26
C LYS A 97 -54.89 -7.90 11.02
N TRP A 98 -54.21 -6.76 11.13
CA TRP A 98 -53.50 -6.14 10.01
C TRP A 98 -52.05 -5.87 10.39
N VAL A 99 -51.13 -6.26 9.52
CA VAL A 99 -49.68 -6.14 9.74
C VAL A 99 -49.06 -5.30 8.61
N PRO A 100 -48.35 -4.21 8.91
CA PRO A 100 -47.72 -3.39 7.89
C PRO A 100 -46.43 -4.03 7.39
N GLN A 101 -46.15 -3.92 6.09
CA GLN A 101 -44.98 -4.58 5.47
C GLN A 101 -44.20 -3.64 4.55
N GLY A 102 -44.87 -2.96 3.63
CA GLY A 102 -44.22 -2.19 2.56
C GLY A 102 -44.35 -0.69 2.76
N ILE A 103 -43.40 0.09 2.23
CA ILE A 103 -43.49 1.56 2.22
C ILE A 103 -42.96 2.17 0.93
N THR A 104 -43.68 3.14 0.40
CA THR A 104 -43.25 3.98 -0.73
C THR A 104 -43.72 5.41 -0.53
N SER A 105 -43.20 6.35 -1.31
CA SER A 105 -43.50 7.77 -1.18
C SER A 105 -43.87 8.42 -2.50
N THR A 106 -44.42 9.64 -2.43
CA THR A 106 -44.63 10.47 -3.61
C THR A 106 -43.33 10.79 -4.37
N ALA A 107 -42.15 10.66 -3.74
CA ALA A 107 -40.84 10.78 -4.38
C ALA A 107 -40.48 9.56 -5.25
N ASP A 108 -41.04 8.40 -4.94
CA ASP A 108 -40.96 7.24 -5.83
C ASP A 108 -41.88 7.45 -7.03
N ALA A 109 -43.10 7.96 -6.80
CA ALA A 109 -44.07 8.22 -7.86
C ALA A 109 -43.53 9.12 -8.98
N LEU A 110 -43.03 10.30 -8.61
CA LEU A 110 -42.52 11.34 -9.49
C LEU A 110 -41.29 11.99 -8.88
N ASP A 111 -40.32 12.38 -9.72
CA ASP A 111 -39.03 12.91 -9.24
C ASP A 111 -39.15 14.26 -8.49
N VAL A 112 -40.21 15.03 -8.77
CA VAL A 112 -40.57 16.25 -8.02
C VAL A 112 -40.94 15.93 -6.56
N GLY A 113 -41.38 14.70 -6.32
CA GLY A 113 -41.74 14.10 -5.05
C GLY A 113 -42.98 14.66 -4.37
N THR A 114 -43.84 15.27 -5.17
CA THR A 114 -45.26 15.41 -4.90
C THR A 114 -46.04 14.68 -5.99
N TYR A 115 -47.24 14.20 -5.67
CA TYR A 115 -48.17 13.63 -6.63
C TYR A 115 -49.51 14.36 -6.49
N GLU A 116 -50.01 14.94 -7.58
CA GLU A 116 -51.20 15.82 -7.55
C GLU A 116 -51.10 16.94 -6.49
N GLY A 117 -49.88 17.46 -6.26
CA GLY A 117 -49.59 18.50 -5.28
C GLY A 117 -49.36 18.01 -3.84
N ILE A 118 -49.61 16.74 -3.54
CA ILE A 118 -49.47 16.18 -2.19
C ILE A 118 -48.09 15.54 -1.98
N ASN A 119 -47.51 15.74 -0.79
CA ASN A 119 -46.36 14.98 -0.30
C ASN A 119 -46.84 13.92 0.69
N GLY A 120 -46.64 12.65 0.38
CA GLY A 120 -47.28 11.57 1.11
C GLY A 120 -46.48 10.27 1.12
N TRP A 121 -46.90 9.37 2.00
CA TRP A 121 -46.47 7.96 2.01
C TRP A 121 -47.63 7.04 1.67
N ILE A 122 -47.30 5.89 1.09
CA ILE A 122 -48.19 4.74 1.00
C ILE A 122 -47.54 3.59 1.77
N VAL A 123 -48.30 2.93 2.64
CA VAL A 123 -47.86 1.74 3.40
C VAL A 123 -48.77 0.56 3.08
N SER A 124 -48.22 -0.60 2.74
CA SER A 124 -49.03 -1.82 2.56
C SER A 124 -49.25 -2.55 3.88
N TRP A 125 -50.39 -3.23 3.96
CA TRP A 125 -50.75 -4.10 5.07
C TRP A 125 -51.39 -5.36 4.52
N HIS A 126 -51.00 -6.51 5.06
CA HIS A 126 -51.73 -7.75 4.85
C HIS A 126 -52.57 -8.09 6.08
N ARG A 127 -53.63 -8.83 5.83
CA ARG A 127 -54.40 -9.45 6.89
C ARG A 127 -53.61 -10.62 7.46
N ASP A 128 -53.78 -10.92 8.74
CA ASP A 128 -53.14 -12.02 9.46
C ASP A 128 -53.25 -13.40 8.78
N ASP A 129 -54.27 -13.61 7.94
CA ASP A 129 -54.47 -14.82 7.13
C ASP A 129 -54.02 -14.71 5.66
N ASP A 130 -53.36 -13.61 5.27
CA ASP A 130 -52.91 -13.26 3.91
C ASP A 130 -54.01 -13.27 2.83
N LYS A 131 -55.30 -13.26 3.20
CA LYS A 131 -56.41 -13.30 2.21
C LYS A 131 -56.83 -11.92 1.72
N SER A 132 -56.27 -10.85 2.28
CA SER A 132 -56.66 -9.49 1.95
C SER A 132 -55.50 -8.52 2.17
N VAL A 133 -55.45 -7.49 1.33
CA VAL A 133 -54.42 -6.44 1.39
C VAL A 133 -55.08 -5.08 1.32
N ARG A 134 -54.62 -4.19 2.18
CA ARG A 134 -54.94 -2.76 2.13
C ARG A 134 -53.66 -1.95 2.01
N VAL A 135 -53.82 -0.72 1.57
CA VAL A 135 -52.75 0.28 1.62
C VAL A 135 -53.25 1.51 2.35
N THR A 136 -52.34 2.21 3.01
CA THR A 136 -52.64 3.41 3.78
C THR A 136 -52.00 4.61 3.14
N PHE A 137 -52.80 5.60 2.77
CA PHE A 137 -52.34 6.89 2.27
C PHE A 137 -52.14 7.81 3.47
N VAL A 138 -50.89 8.24 3.72
CA VAL A 138 -50.52 9.15 4.81
C VAL A 138 -50.18 10.51 4.22
N ASN A 139 -50.94 11.54 4.56
CA ASN A 139 -50.66 12.91 4.19
C ASN A 139 -49.61 13.50 5.14
N ARG A 140 -48.45 13.90 4.62
CA ARG A 140 -47.34 14.38 5.47
C ARG A 140 -47.49 15.84 5.89
N ALA A 141 -48.49 16.55 5.39
CA ALA A 141 -48.75 17.93 5.77
C ALA A 141 -49.38 18.03 7.18
N ASP A 142 -50.28 17.09 7.49
CA ASP A 142 -51.05 17.07 8.74
C ASP A 142 -51.01 15.71 9.47
N ASP A 143 -50.28 14.73 8.93
CA ASP A 143 -50.15 13.37 9.45
C ASP A 143 -51.49 12.60 9.54
N THR A 144 -52.49 13.02 8.78
CA THR A 144 -53.75 12.27 8.63
C THR A 144 -53.57 11.10 7.66
N TYR A 145 -54.35 10.05 7.84
CA TYR A 145 -54.29 8.89 6.96
C TYR A 145 -55.63 8.21 6.73
N ARG A 146 -55.69 7.43 5.65
CA ARG A 146 -56.83 6.58 5.30
C ARG A 146 -56.39 5.26 4.65
N HIS A 147 -57.10 4.19 4.98
CA HIS A 147 -56.95 2.89 4.33
C HIS A 147 -57.79 2.74 3.06
N VAL A 148 -57.22 2.02 2.09
CA VAL A 148 -57.80 1.70 0.80
C VAL A 148 -57.58 0.21 0.51
N LEU A 149 -58.62 -0.51 0.12
CA LEU A 149 -58.52 -1.95 -0.14
C LEU A 149 -57.96 -2.22 -1.54
N LEU A 150 -57.03 -3.16 -1.66
CA LEU A 150 -56.58 -3.64 -2.97
C LEU A 150 -57.48 -4.77 -3.45
N VAL A 151 -57.98 -4.66 -4.69
CA VAL A 151 -58.98 -5.60 -5.24
C VAL A 151 -58.58 -6.16 -6.60
N TYR A 152 -59.06 -7.35 -6.92
CA TYR A 152 -58.90 -7.99 -8.21
C TYR A 152 -60.24 -7.99 -8.99
N PRO A 153 -60.33 -7.24 -10.10
CA PRO A 153 -61.45 -7.31 -11.03
C PRO A 153 -61.54 -8.67 -11.73
N HIS A 154 -62.42 -9.55 -11.24
CA HIS A 154 -62.61 -10.89 -11.79
C HIS A 154 -63.78 -10.97 -12.79
N ALA A 155 -64.63 -9.95 -12.85
CA ALA A 155 -65.73 -9.82 -13.79
C ALA A 155 -65.85 -8.37 -14.27
N SER A 156 -66.56 -8.14 -15.39
CA SER A 156 -66.71 -6.80 -15.99
C SER A 156 -67.43 -5.79 -15.07
N ASP A 157 -68.21 -6.27 -14.11
CA ASP A 157 -68.97 -5.50 -13.14
C ASP A 157 -68.76 -6.03 -11.71
N ASN A 158 -67.65 -6.73 -11.43
CA ASN A 158 -67.36 -7.21 -10.09
C ASN A 158 -65.85 -7.35 -9.80
N PHE A 159 -65.50 -7.23 -8.52
CA PHE A 159 -64.14 -7.40 -8.00
C PHE A 159 -64.17 -8.21 -6.70
N ARG A 160 -63.01 -8.73 -6.30
CA ARG A 160 -62.83 -9.51 -5.05
C ARG A 160 -61.52 -9.13 -4.37
N GLU A 161 -61.30 -9.63 -3.17
CA GLU A 161 -60.05 -9.44 -2.41
C GLU A 161 -58.82 -9.99 -3.16
N VAL A 162 -57.67 -9.41 -2.86
CA VAL A 162 -56.37 -9.88 -3.32
C VAL A 162 -55.69 -10.65 -2.17
N PRO A 163 -55.51 -11.98 -2.30
CA PRO A 163 -54.88 -12.79 -1.26
C PRO A 163 -53.36 -12.79 -1.43
N VAL A 164 -52.68 -11.78 -0.90
CA VAL A 164 -51.21 -11.74 -0.85
C VAL A 164 -50.70 -11.21 0.48
N HIS A 165 -49.47 -11.57 0.82
CA HIS A 165 -48.75 -11.07 2.00
C HIS A 165 -48.30 -9.59 1.85
N ALA A 166 -48.22 -9.09 0.61
CA ALA A 166 -47.91 -7.69 0.28
C ALA A 166 -46.66 -7.14 0.99
N GLY A 167 -45.55 -7.90 0.94
CA GLY A 167 -44.25 -7.57 1.52
C GLY A 167 -43.78 -6.14 1.18
N GLY A 168 -42.97 -5.98 0.13
CA GLY A 168 -42.58 -4.64 -0.33
C GLY A 168 -43.48 -4.04 -1.42
N ILE A 169 -43.46 -2.72 -1.51
CA ILE A 169 -44.21 -1.95 -2.51
C ILE A 169 -43.38 -0.87 -3.18
N MET A 170 -43.73 -0.54 -4.42
CA MET A 170 -43.12 0.54 -5.17
C MET A 170 -44.17 1.36 -5.89
N TRP A 171 -44.14 2.69 -5.75
CA TRP A 171 -44.95 3.59 -6.55
C TRP A 171 -44.16 4.13 -7.74
N TYR A 172 -44.65 3.92 -8.96
CA TYR A 172 -44.06 4.50 -10.17
C TYR A 172 -45.11 5.10 -11.10
N GLY A 173 -45.05 6.42 -11.31
CA GLY A 173 -46.05 7.17 -12.07
C GLY A 173 -47.46 6.94 -11.50
N ASN A 174 -48.35 6.39 -12.32
CA ASN A 174 -49.74 6.18 -11.93
C ASN A 174 -50.03 4.76 -11.41
N THR A 175 -48.98 4.00 -11.05
CA THR A 175 -49.12 2.59 -10.66
C THR A 175 -48.46 2.30 -9.33
N LEU A 176 -49.11 1.44 -8.55
CA LEU A 176 -48.58 0.87 -7.31
C LEU A 176 -48.25 -0.60 -7.51
N TRP A 177 -47.02 -0.99 -7.21
CA TRP A 177 -46.49 -2.32 -7.42
C TRP A 177 -46.37 -3.00 -6.07
N VAL A 178 -46.79 -4.26 -6.00
CA VAL A 178 -46.87 -5.02 -4.74
C VAL A 178 -46.26 -6.40 -4.98
N VAL A 179 -45.34 -6.79 -4.09
CA VAL A 179 -44.75 -8.12 -4.08
C VAL A 179 -45.82 -9.19 -3.81
N ASP A 180 -45.80 -10.24 -4.63
CA ASP A 180 -46.48 -11.51 -4.37
C ASP A 180 -45.41 -12.59 -4.17
N THR A 181 -45.21 -13.00 -2.92
CA THR A 181 -44.00 -13.68 -2.39
C THR A 181 -43.43 -14.78 -3.29
N TYR A 182 -44.28 -15.60 -3.89
CA TYR A 182 -43.85 -16.72 -4.74
C TYR A 182 -44.24 -16.57 -6.21
N ASN A 183 -45.01 -15.54 -6.55
CA ASN A 183 -45.61 -15.40 -7.89
C ASN A 183 -45.12 -14.18 -8.67
N GLY A 184 -44.27 -13.33 -8.08
CA GLY A 184 -43.69 -12.16 -8.73
C GLY A 184 -44.30 -10.86 -8.23
N ILE A 185 -44.86 -10.04 -9.13
CA ILE A 185 -45.24 -8.66 -8.83
C ILE A 185 -46.63 -8.33 -9.38
N ARG A 186 -47.53 -7.84 -8.53
CA ARG A 186 -48.84 -7.32 -8.93
C ARG A 186 -48.80 -5.81 -9.08
N VAL A 187 -49.53 -5.29 -10.06
CA VAL A 187 -49.59 -3.85 -10.34
C VAL A 187 -51.02 -3.36 -10.25
N PHE A 188 -51.19 -2.26 -9.53
CA PHE A 188 -52.45 -1.62 -9.20
C PHE A 188 -52.51 -0.23 -9.84
N ASP A 189 -53.70 0.15 -10.32
CA ASP A 189 -53.89 1.37 -11.10
C ASP A 189 -54.43 2.51 -10.24
N LEU A 190 -53.56 3.46 -9.91
CA LEU A 190 -53.90 4.63 -9.10
C LEU A 190 -54.71 5.67 -9.89
N THR A 191 -54.83 5.55 -11.21
CA THR A 191 -55.80 6.35 -11.97
C THR A 191 -57.23 5.84 -11.80
N ASN A 192 -57.44 4.70 -11.16
CA ASN A 192 -58.73 4.04 -10.98
C ASN A 192 -59.04 3.75 -9.52
N ILE A 193 -59.08 4.80 -8.69
CA ILE A 193 -59.56 4.67 -7.31
C ILE A 193 -61.09 4.79 -7.32
N TRP A 194 -61.77 3.81 -6.74
CA TRP A 194 -63.24 3.75 -6.74
C TRP A 194 -63.79 3.86 -5.33
N GLN A 195 -64.67 4.83 -5.13
CA GLN A 195 -65.45 4.98 -3.90
C GLN A 195 -66.61 3.97 -3.90
N VAL A 196 -66.70 3.19 -2.84
CA VAL A 196 -67.73 2.14 -2.66
C VAL A 196 -68.64 2.46 -1.48
N GLY A 197 -69.73 1.72 -1.35
CA GLY A 197 -70.67 1.82 -0.22
C GLY A 197 -70.16 1.09 1.03
N SER A 198 -70.85 1.31 2.14
CA SER A 198 -70.61 0.56 3.38
C SER A 198 -71.13 -0.88 3.26
N GLY A 199 -70.42 -1.81 3.89
CA GLY A 199 -70.80 -3.23 3.94
C GLY A 199 -69.60 -4.15 4.13
N ASP A 200 -69.86 -5.35 4.65
CA ASP A 200 -68.82 -6.33 4.98
C ASP A 200 -68.33 -7.14 3.78
N GLY A 201 -69.16 -7.26 2.73
CA GLY A 201 -68.79 -7.93 1.50
C GLY A 201 -67.75 -7.15 0.69
N VAL A 202 -66.99 -7.84 -0.16
CA VAL A 202 -66.08 -7.22 -1.13
C VAL A 202 -66.58 -7.51 -2.53
N GLY A 203 -66.77 -6.44 -3.31
CA GLY A 203 -67.34 -6.51 -4.64
C GLY A 203 -68.82 -6.10 -4.66
N LYS A 204 -69.51 -6.53 -5.71
CA LYS A 204 -70.93 -6.31 -5.93
C LYS A 204 -71.73 -7.27 -5.04
N VAL A 205 -72.45 -6.73 -4.07
CA VAL A 205 -73.32 -7.50 -3.16
C VAL A 205 -74.70 -7.70 -3.79
N SER A 206 -75.55 -8.55 -3.17
CA SER A 206 -76.87 -8.94 -3.69
C SER A 206 -77.82 -7.76 -3.98
N SER A 207 -77.64 -6.61 -3.34
CA SER A 207 -78.39 -5.38 -3.60
C SER A 207 -77.93 -4.61 -4.86
N GLY A 208 -76.90 -5.09 -5.57
CA GLY A 208 -76.31 -4.43 -6.73
C GLY A 208 -75.35 -3.29 -6.40
N VAL A 209 -75.18 -2.96 -5.12
CA VAL A 209 -74.22 -1.98 -4.60
C VAL A 209 -72.83 -2.64 -4.47
N TYR A 210 -71.78 -1.84 -4.60
CA TYR A 210 -70.41 -2.27 -4.35
C TYR A 210 -70.00 -1.94 -2.92
N SER A 211 -69.37 -2.88 -2.23
CA SER A 211 -68.76 -2.66 -0.90
C SER A 211 -67.35 -3.24 -0.84
N ALA A 212 -66.61 -2.89 0.20
CA ALA A 212 -65.24 -3.36 0.40
C ALA A 212 -64.91 -3.57 1.87
N ALA A 213 -65.61 -4.46 2.57
CA ALA A 213 -65.32 -4.82 3.97
C ALA A 213 -65.11 -3.61 4.90
N GLY A 214 -65.99 -2.61 4.80
CA GLY A 214 -65.93 -1.36 5.56
C GLY A 214 -65.00 -0.27 5.00
N TYR A 215 -64.18 -0.55 3.98
CA TYR A 215 -63.32 0.45 3.33
C TYR A 215 -64.13 1.33 2.37
N LYS A 216 -63.85 2.64 2.39
CA LYS A 216 -64.50 3.63 1.51
C LYS A 216 -64.00 3.58 0.07
N TYR A 217 -62.75 3.18 -0.13
CA TYR A 217 -62.09 3.17 -1.44
C TYR A 217 -61.47 1.82 -1.75
N VAL A 218 -61.44 1.48 -3.04
CA VAL A 218 -60.71 0.33 -3.59
C VAL A 218 -59.78 0.75 -4.73
N ILE A 219 -58.66 0.02 -4.88
CA ILE A 219 -57.74 0.17 -6.02
C ILE A 219 -57.67 -1.18 -6.77
N PRO A 220 -57.96 -1.22 -8.07
CA PRO A 220 -57.95 -2.44 -8.84
C PRO A 220 -56.56 -2.83 -9.32
N GLN A 221 -56.28 -4.13 -9.30
CA GLN A 221 -55.13 -4.71 -9.98
C GLN A 221 -55.32 -4.61 -11.50
N ILE A 222 -54.38 -3.94 -12.19
CA ILE A 222 -54.35 -3.81 -13.65
C ILE A 222 -53.43 -4.84 -14.31
N ARG A 223 -52.31 -5.22 -13.69
CA ARG A 223 -51.32 -6.11 -14.32
C ARG A 223 -50.66 -7.06 -13.33
N TRP A 224 -49.94 -8.03 -13.86
CA TRP A 224 -49.05 -8.92 -13.14
C TRP A 224 -47.77 -9.14 -13.95
N TYR A 225 -46.61 -9.07 -13.30
CA TYR A 225 -45.35 -9.66 -13.79
C TYR A 225 -45.10 -10.97 -13.06
N LYS A 226 -45.30 -12.09 -13.75
CA LYS A 226 -45.17 -13.42 -13.15
C LYS A 226 -43.73 -13.87 -13.14
N TRP A 227 -43.28 -14.39 -12.01
CA TRP A 227 -41.98 -15.05 -11.93
C TRP A 227 -41.92 -16.23 -12.91
N SER A 228 -40.87 -16.28 -13.74
CA SER A 228 -40.76 -17.23 -14.86
C SER A 228 -39.38 -17.87 -14.99
N SER A 229 -38.51 -17.65 -14.01
CA SER A 229 -37.20 -18.30 -13.94
C SER A 229 -37.34 -19.78 -13.55
N SER A 230 -36.33 -20.58 -13.85
CA SER A 230 -36.32 -22.03 -13.58
C SER A 230 -36.08 -22.42 -12.11
N PHE A 231 -35.95 -21.44 -11.21
CA PHE A 231 -35.65 -21.62 -9.80
C PHE A 231 -36.59 -20.78 -8.95
N GLU A 232 -36.76 -21.16 -7.69
CA GLU A 232 -37.58 -20.41 -6.73
C GLU A 232 -36.89 -19.10 -6.35
N PHE A 233 -37.68 -18.02 -6.23
CA PHE A 233 -37.24 -16.74 -5.71
C PHE A 233 -38.30 -16.20 -4.74
N ARG A 234 -37.97 -16.15 -3.45
CA ARG A 234 -38.91 -15.74 -2.39
C ARG A 234 -38.94 -14.22 -2.29
N HIS A 235 -39.71 -13.59 -3.17
CA HIS A 235 -39.84 -12.14 -3.26
C HIS A 235 -40.27 -11.59 -1.89
N SER A 236 -39.47 -10.68 -1.35
CA SER A 236 -39.73 -10.08 -0.05
C SER A 236 -40.09 -8.61 -0.19
N PHE A 237 -39.24 -7.87 -0.89
CA PHE A 237 -39.36 -6.43 -0.97
C PHE A 237 -39.00 -5.90 -2.35
N MET A 238 -39.31 -4.63 -2.59
CA MET A 238 -38.91 -3.91 -3.79
C MET A 238 -38.80 -2.43 -3.56
N ALA A 239 -37.96 -1.77 -4.37
CA ALA A 239 -37.83 -0.33 -4.34
C ALA A 239 -37.53 0.25 -5.72
N LEU A 240 -37.95 1.50 -5.93
CA LEU A 240 -37.53 2.27 -7.08
C LEU A 240 -36.09 2.76 -6.88
N ASP A 241 -35.24 2.52 -7.87
CA ASP A 241 -33.89 3.03 -7.93
C ASP A 241 -33.78 4.18 -8.93
N ARG A 242 -33.79 5.40 -8.39
CA ARG A 242 -33.60 6.65 -9.15
C ARG A 242 -32.13 7.05 -9.28
N THR A 243 -31.19 6.23 -8.82
CA THR A 243 -29.74 6.49 -8.96
C THR A 243 -29.20 6.02 -10.31
N THR A 244 -29.96 5.21 -11.04
CA THR A 244 -29.68 4.81 -12.41
C THR A 244 -30.39 5.73 -13.41
N THR A 245 -29.91 5.75 -14.65
CA THR A 245 -30.63 6.38 -15.76
C THR A 245 -30.65 5.41 -16.95
N PRO A 246 -31.82 4.90 -17.36
CA PRO A 246 -33.15 5.15 -16.80
C PRO A 246 -33.35 4.63 -15.36
N ASP A 247 -34.46 5.01 -14.73
CA ASP A 247 -34.86 4.46 -13.42
C ASP A 247 -34.87 2.91 -13.49
N SER A 248 -34.60 2.25 -12.37
CA SER A 248 -34.62 0.77 -12.30
C SER A 248 -35.40 0.27 -11.09
N LEU A 249 -35.77 -1.00 -11.09
CA LEU A 249 -36.46 -1.68 -10.00
C LEU A 249 -35.48 -2.58 -9.27
N ILE A 250 -35.35 -2.42 -7.95
CA ILE A 250 -34.63 -3.36 -7.07
C ILE A 250 -35.64 -4.34 -6.47
N VAL A 251 -35.30 -5.64 -6.44
CA VAL A 251 -36.11 -6.70 -5.80
C VAL A 251 -35.16 -7.63 -5.03
N GLY A 252 -35.56 -8.05 -3.83
CA GLY A 252 -34.75 -8.97 -3.02
C GLY A 252 -35.53 -10.10 -2.38
N GLU A 253 -34.78 -11.09 -1.89
CA GLU A 253 -35.34 -12.28 -1.25
C GLU A 253 -35.31 -12.24 0.26
N TYR A 254 -36.32 -12.88 0.87
CA TYR A 254 -36.30 -13.22 2.28
C TYR A 254 -35.82 -14.64 2.48
N GLN A 255 -34.78 -14.80 3.31
CA GLN A 255 -34.32 -16.10 3.78
C GLN A 255 -33.82 -16.03 5.22
N THR A 256 -34.08 -17.05 6.02
CA THR A 256 -33.69 -17.10 7.44
C THR A 256 -32.34 -17.77 7.68
N SER A 257 -31.73 -18.32 6.62
CA SER A 257 -30.45 -19.02 6.69
C SER A 257 -29.61 -18.75 5.45
N THR A 258 -28.31 -18.54 5.65
CA THR A 258 -27.31 -18.46 4.57
C THR A 258 -27.04 -19.78 3.85
N SER A 259 -27.63 -20.90 4.29
CA SER A 259 -27.56 -22.19 3.59
C SER A 259 -28.36 -22.21 2.29
N VAL A 260 -29.32 -21.30 2.14
CA VAL A 260 -30.10 -21.09 0.92
C VAL A 260 -29.72 -19.74 0.27
N PRO A 261 -29.96 -19.57 -1.03
CA PRO A 261 -29.55 -18.38 -1.76
C PRO A 261 -30.27 -17.14 -1.28
N ILE A 262 -29.52 -16.08 -0.96
CA ILE A 262 -30.08 -14.77 -0.60
C ILE A 262 -29.66 -13.75 -1.66
N ARG A 263 -30.55 -13.44 -2.59
CA ARG A 263 -30.22 -12.66 -3.78
C ARG A 263 -30.90 -11.31 -3.81
N LEU A 264 -30.22 -10.36 -4.45
CA LEU A 264 -30.73 -9.03 -4.78
C LEU A 264 -30.58 -8.83 -6.28
N VAL A 265 -31.63 -8.34 -6.93
CA VAL A 265 -31.68 -8.18 -8.38
C VAL A 265 -32.19 -6.81 -8.78
N ARG A 266 -31.81 -6.38 -9.98
CA ARG A 266 -32.23 -5.09 -10.56
C ARG A 266 -32.75 -5.28 -11.98
N TYR A 267 -33.93 -4.74 -12.26
CA TYR A 267 -34.56 -4.73 -13.59
C TYR A 267 -34.61 -3.32 -14.16
N GLU A 268 -34.48 -3.19 -15.48
CA GLU A 268 -34.68 -1.91 -16.17
C GLU A 268 -36.17 -1.55 -16.25
N LEU A 269 -36.48 -0.28 -16.00
CA LEU A 269 -37.79 0.29 -16.27
C LEU A 269 -37.77 1.09 -17.56
N ASP A 270 -38.86 1.02 -18.32
CA ASP A 270 -39.11 1.94 -19.41
C ASP A 270 -39.78 3.20 -18.83
N TYR A 271 -39.06 4.31 -18.90
CA TYR A 271 -39.51 5.59 -18.36
C TYR A 271 -40.77 6.13 -19.07
N THR A 272 -40.94 5.81 -20.36
CA THR A 272 -42.06 6.33 -21.17
C THR A 272 -43.35 5.58 -20.88
N THR A 273 -43.28 4.25 -20.79
CA THR A 273 -44.46 3.42 -20.52
C THR A 273 -44.73 3.24 -19.03
N ARG A 274 -43.74 3.55 -18.17
CA ARG A 274 -43.74 3.28 -16.73
C ARG A 274 -43.91 1.79 -16.40
N ARG A 275 -43.31 0.92 -17.22
CA ARG A 275 -43.37 -0.55 -17.11
C ARG A 275 -41.98 -1.15 -16.97
N LEU A 276 -41.90 -2.45 -16.66
CA LEU A 276 -40.66 -3.20 -16.83
C LEU A 276 -40.31 -3.22 -18.31
N LYS A 277 -39.03 -3.06 -18.62
CA LYS A 277 -38.56 -3.25 -19.98
C LYS A 277 -38.60 -4.74 -20.31
N THR A 278 -39.34 -5.10 -21.35
CA THR A 278 -39.51 -6.48 -21.81
C THR A 278 -38.88 -6.68 -23.18
N ASP A 279 -38.51 -7.92 -23.49
CA ASP A 279 -38.17 -8.31 -24.85
C ASP A 279 -39.44 -8.53 -25.70
N SER A 280 -39.26 -8.89 -26.97
CA SER A 280 -40.39 -9.12 -27.90
C SER A 280 -41.34 -10.24 -27.47
N SER A 281 -40.99 -11.05 -26.47
CA SER A 281 -41.83 -12.10 -25.91
C SER A 281 -42.56 -11.67 -24.62
N GLY A 282 -42.42 -10.41 -24.20
CA GLY A 282 -43.00 -9.91 -22.96
C GLY A 282 -42.23 -10.33 -21.70
N VAL A 283 -40.98 -10.79 -21.85
CA VAL A 283 -40.14 -11.20 -20.72
C VAL A 283 -39.19 -10.07 -20.34
N SER A 284 -39.25 -9.63 -19.09
CA SER A 284 -38.26 -8.75 -18.47
C SER A 284 -37.17 -9.59 -17.83
N LYS A 285 -35.91 -9.21 -18.08
CA LYS A 285 -34.72 -9.87 -17.55
C LYS A 285 -33.98 -8.89 -16.65
N ALA A 286 -33.51 -9.36 -15.50
CA ALA A 286 -32.69 -8.50 -14.65
C ALA A 286 -31.38 -8.14 -15.37
N VAL A 287 -30.93 -6.90 -15.20
CA VAL A 287 -29.64 -6.44 -15.72
C VAL A 287 -28.50 -6.65 -14.74
N TRP A 288 -28.85 -6.93 -13.48
CA TRP A 288 -27.89 -7.15 -12.41
C TRP A 288 -28.49 -8.09 -11.36
N ALA A 289 -27.67 -9.00 -10.85
CA ALA A 289 -28.03 -9.93 -9.79
C ALA A 289 -26.81 -10.27 -8.92
N TYR A 290 -27.03 -10.44 -7.62
CA TYR A 290 -25.95 -10.68 -6.65
C TYR A 290 -26.42 -11.49 -5.45
N CYS A 291 -25.55 -12.36 -4.93
CA CYS A 291 -25.73 -13.00 -3.63
C CYS A 291 -25.22 -12.08 -2.51
N VAL A 292 -26.10 -11.71 -1.57
CA VAL A 292 -25.79 -10.73 -0.51
C VAL A 292 -25.47 -11.40 0.82
N ASN A 293 -25.95 -12.64 1.05
CA ASN A 293 -25.71 -13.43 2.26
C ASN A 293 -26.09 -12.70 3.58
N ILE A 294 -27.09 -11.82 3.54
CA ILE A 294 -27.66 -11.17 4.73
C ILE A 294 -29.00 -11.84 5.04
N GLU A 295 -29.06 -12.64 6.10
CA GLU A 295 -30.30 -13.29 6.54
C GLU A 295 -31.37 -12.26 6.94
N ARG A 296 -32.64 -12.62 6.76
CA ARG A 296 -33.82 -11.84 7.16
C ARG A 296 -33.80 -10.40 6.62
N MET A 297 -33.28 -10.24 5.41
CA MET A 297 -33.31 -8.98 4.66
C MET A 297 -34.77 -8.65 4.29
N GLN A 298 -35.20 -7.43 4.63
CA GLN A 298 -36.60 -7.00 4.45
C GLN A 298 -36.77 -5.80 3.51
N GLY A 299 -35.69 -5.14 3.12
CA GLY A 299 -35.74 -3.96 2.26
C GLY A 299 -34.37 -3.64 1.68
N ALA A 300 -34.32 -3.06 0.49
CA ALA A 300 -33.09 -2.51 -0.07
C ALA A 300 -33.33 -1.37 -1.05
N VAL A 301 -32.53 -0.32 -0.92
CA VAL A 301 -32.49 0.82 -1.85
C VAL A 301 -31.05 1.12 -2.27
N SER A 302 -30.88 1.80 -3.41
CA SER A 302 -29.58 2.37 -3.79
C SER A 302 -29.55 3.87 -3.51
N ALA A 303 -28.48 4.33 -2.89
CA ALA A 303 -28.22 5.75 -2.64
C ALA A 303 -26.71 5.99 -2.52
N ASN A 304 -26.22 7.15 -2.99
CA ASN A 304 -24.82 7.58 -2.83
C ASN A 304 -23.77 6.53 -3.24
N GLY A 305 -24.03 5.76 -4.32
CA GLY A 305 -23.12 4.72 -4.82
C GLY A 305 -23.07 3.44 -3.97
N LYS A 306 -24.05 3.22 -3.08
CA LYS A 306 -24.15 2.05 -2.19
C LYS A 306 -25.56 1.48 -2.22
N PHE A 307 -25.69 0.24 -1.76
CA PHE A 307 -26.96 -0.34 -1.33
C PHE A 307 -27.11 -0.16 0.17
N TYR A 308 -28.30 0.23 0.59
CA TYR A 308 -28.74 0.25 1.98
C TYR A 308 -29.79 -0.83 2.16
N LEU A 309 -29.58 -1.75 3.11
CA LEU A 309 -30.46 -2.91 3.30
C LEU A 309 -30.96 -2.98 4.74
N SER A 310 -32.27 -3.15 4.94
CA SER A 310 -32.87 -3.38 6.26
C SER A 310 -32.84 -4.87 6.58
N ARG A 311 -32.59 -5.19 7.85
CA ARG A 311 -32.68 -6.57 8.38
C ARG A 311 -33.57 -6.61 9.60
N SER A 312 -34.53 -7.54 9.61
CA SER A 312 -35.33 -7.86 10.78
C SER A 312 -34.65 -8.94 11.63
N ASN A 313 -34.55 -8.68 12.93
CA ASN A 313 -33.97 -9.62 13.91
C ASN A 313 -35.06 -10.23 14.80
N GLY A 314 -36.30 -10.35 14.28
CA GLY A 314 -37.44 -10.86 15.03
C GLY A 314 -37.76 -9.97 16.23
N ALA A 315 -37.68 -10.52 17.44
CA ALA A 315 -37.99 -9.79 18.67
C ALA A 315 -37.00 -8.67 19.05
N SER A 316 -35.81 -8.65 18.41
CA SER A 316 -34.76 -7.67 18.68
C SER A 316 -34.83 -6.47 17.73
N LYS A 317 -34.13 -5.39 18.09
CA LYS A 317 -33.89 -4.24 17.19
C LYS A 317 -33.30 -4.70 15.86
N GLY A 318 -33.78 -4.15 14.76
CA GLY A 318 -33.29 -4.46 13.43
C GLY A 318 -32.07 -3.63 13.03
N ASP A 319 -31.47 -3.99 11.89
CA ASP A 319 -30.20 -3.42 11.45
C ASP A 319 -30.34 -2.67 10.13
N LEU A 320 -29.41 -1.73 9.90
CA LEU A 320 -29.18 -1.13 8.60
C LEU A 320 -27.80 -1.52 8.09
N TRP A 321 -27.75 -2.17 6.94
CA TRP A 321 -26.52 -2.52 6.25
C TRP A 321 -26.21 -1.50 5.18
N ALA A 322 -24.94 -1.14 5.03
CA ALA A 322 -24.44 -0.35 3.90
C ALA A 322 -23.41 -1.18 3.14
N TRP A 323 -23.63 -1.36 1.84
CA TRP A 323 -22.88 -2.32 1.03
C TRP A 323 -22.56 -1.78 -0.37
N VAL A 324 -21.35 -2.07 -0.84
CA VAL A 324 -20.93 -1.85 -2.22
C VAL A 324 -20.67 -3.22 -2.83
N PRO A 325 -21.28 -3.58 -3.98
CA PRO A 325 -21.04 -4.87 -4.62
C PRO A 325 -19.55 -5.16 -4.82
N GLY A 326 -19.12 -6.37 -4.50
CA GLY A 326 -17.72 -6.79 -4.50
C GLY A 326 -16.93 -6.44 -3.23
N GLY A 327 -17.45 -5.58 -2.36
CA GLY A 327 -16.88 -5.26 -1.06
C GLY A 327 -17.59 -5.94 0.12
N THR A 328 -17.00 -5.80 1.31
CA THR A 328 -17.60 -6.25 2.57
C THR A 328 -18.76 -5.33 2.98
N ALA A 329 -19.92 -5.92 3.30
CA ALA A 329 -21.06 -5.17 3.82
C ALA A 329 -20.79 -4.67 5.26
N LYS A 330 -21.10 -3.41 5.53
CA LYS A 330 -20.96 -2.80 6.86
C LYS A 330 -22.31 -2.82 7.57
N GLN A 331 -22.37 -3.49 8.72
CA GLN A 331 -23.54 -3.53 9.58
C GLN A 331 -23.59 -2.32 10.52
N ASN A 332 -24.74 -1.66 10.60
CA ASN A 332 -25.10 -0.78 11.70
C ASN A 332 -26.15 -1.49 12.57
N ALA A 333 -25.67 -2.20 13.59
CA ALA A 333 -26.49 -3.09 14.38
C ALA A 333 -27.45 -2.32 15.32
N GLY A 334 -28.71 -2.77 15.41
CA GLY A 334 -29.73 -2.16 16.25
C GLY A 334 -30.13 -0.74 15.81
N PHE A 335 -29.89 -0.38 14.55
CA PHE A 335 -30.19 0.93 13.98
C PHE A 335 -31.68 1.23 13.97
N TYR A 336 -32.49 0.22 13.64
CA TYR A 336 -33.94 0.34 13.63
C TYR A 336 -34.56 -0.27 14.90
N PRO A 337 -35.77 0.15 15.30
CA PRO A 337 -36.60 -0.57 16.25
C PRO A 337 -36.87 -2.01 15.80
N ARG A 338 -37.59 -2.75 16.63
CA ARG A 338 -37.95 -4.15 16.37
C ARG A 338 -38.69 -4.30 15.04
N SER A 339 -38.37 -5.37 14.31
CA SER A 339 -38.99 -5.78 13.04
C SER A 339 -39.13 -4.66 11.98
N PRO A 340 -38.03 -4.04 11.51
CA PRO A 340 -38.08 -3.15 10.35
C PRO A 340 -38.33 -3.95 9.07
N GLU A 341 -39.13 -3.39 8.19
CA GLU A 341 -39.53 -4.02 6.93
C GLU A 341 -38.93 -3.29 5.71
N ASP A 342 -39.74 -3.03 4.69
CA ASP A 342 -39.33 -2.47 3.40
C ASP A 342 -38.64 -1.10 3.49
N LEU A 343 -37.97 -0.70 2.41
CA LEU A 343 -37.25 0.57 2.29
C LEU A 343 -37.68 1.37 1.05
N SER A 344 -37.92 2.67 1.24
CA SER A 344 -38.06 3.66 0.18
C SER A 344 -37.02 4.78 0.33
N TYR A 345 -36.57 5.35 -0.79
CA TYR A 345 -35.54 6.38 -0.81
C TYR A 345 -36.01 7.67 -1.49
N ASP A 346 -36.01 8.76 -0.73
CA ASP A 346 -36.23 10.11 -1.26
C ASP A 346 -34.89 10.83 -1.39
N LYS A 347 -34.42 11.03 -2.63
CA LYS A 347 -33.13 11.67 -2.93
C LYS A 347 -33.08 13.17 -2.59
N ARG A 348 -34.23 13.82 -2.34
CA ARG A 348 -34.32 15.26 -2.06
C ARG A 348 -33.75 15.58 -0.67
N ASN A 349 -33.45 16.85 -0.43
CA ASN A 349 -33.06 17.38 0.89
C ASN A 349 -31.97 16.57 1.63
N GLY A 350 -30.94 16.10 0.90
CA GLY A 350 -29.83 15.34 1.47
C GLY A 350 -30.05 13.82 1.58
N GLY A 351 -31.18 13.30 1.09
CA GLY A 351 -31.44 11.86 1.03
C GLY A 351 -32.09 11.31 2.31
N ARG A 352 -33.30 10.77 2.20
CA ARG A 352 -34.05 10.15 3.31
C ARG A 352 -34.40 8.70 3.00
N LEU A 353 -34.18 7.82 3.98
CA LEU A 353 -34.68 6.45 3.98
C LEU A 353 -35.96 6.39 4.80
N TYR A 354 -37.01 5.87 4.18
CA TYR A 354 -38.27 5.55 4.83
C TYR A 354 -38.37 4.04 5.04
N THR A 355 -38.79 3.63 6.24
CA THR A 355 -39.10 2.23 6.56
C THR A 355 -40.32 2.17 7.48
N VAL A 356 -40.93 0.99 7.58
CA VAL A 356 -42.01 0.69 8.52
C VAL A 356 -41.60 -0.46 9.45
N THR A 357 -42.23 -0.56 10.62
CA THR A 357 -42.04 -1.71 11.54
C THR A 357 -43.34 -2.49 11.76
N GLU A 358 -43.27 -3.82 11.76
CA GLU A 358 -44.46 -4.69 11.81
C GLU A 358 -44.95 -5.07 13.22
N ALA A 359 -44.05 -5.07 14.22
CA ALA A 359 -44.35 -5.62 15.53
C ALA A 359 -45.34 -4.77 16.33
N GLU A 360 -46.33 -5.43 16.94
CA GLU A 360 -47.36 -4.82 17.82
C GLU A 360 -46.74 -3.94 18.92
N GLY A 361 -47.38 -2.81 19.21
CA GLY A 361 -46.93 -1.80 20.20
C GLY A 361 -45.69 -1.01 19.78
N VAL A 362 -45.09 -1.33 18.63
CA VAL A 362 -43.89 -0.69 18.12
C VAL A 362 -43.95 -0.51 16.60
N ARG A 363 -45.13 -0.17 16.08
CA ARG A 363 -45.36 0.10 14.65
C ARG A 363 -45.14 1.57 14.32
N TYR A 364 -44.11 1.84 13.52
CA TYR A 364 -43.66 3.18 13.20
C TYR A 364 -43.49 3.35 11.70
N ILE A 365 -43.70 4.57 11.20
CA ILE A 365 -42.98 5.05 10.02
C ILE A 365 -41.72 5.77 10.50
N ILE A 366 -40.56 5.34 10.01
CA ILE A 366 -39.26 5.85 10.42
C ILE A 366 -38.65 6.64 9.27
N ASN A 367 -38.19 7.85 9.57
CA ASN A 367 -37.58 8.76 8.62
C ASN A 367 -36.12 9.02 9.00
N SER A 368 -35.20 8.27 8.41
CA SER A 368 -33.76 8.34 8.70
C SER A 368 -33.01 9.07 7.58
N ALA A 369 -32.00 9.88 7.93
CA ALA A 369 -31.16 10.52 6.93
C ALA A 369 -30.14 9.52 6.40
N VAL A 370 -29.92 9.49 5.07
CA VAL A 370 -28.73 8.82 4.54
C VAL A 370 -27.56 9.71 4.95
N SER A 371 -26.73 9.24 5.89
CA SER A 371 -25.48 9.94 6.18
C SER A 371 -24.66 10.00 4.91
N SER A 372 -24.62 11.18 4.26
CA SER A 372 -23.51 11.51 3.39
C SER A 372 -22.24 11.29 4.22
N PRO A 373 -21.15 10.72 3.66
CA PRO A 373 -19.85 10.97 4.29
C PRO A 373 -19.83 12.49 4.53
N SER A 374 -19.61 12.89 5.78
CA SER A 374 -19.40 14.29 6.15
C SER A 374 -18.62 14.92 5.00
N SER A 375 -19.22 15.94 4.37
CA SER A 375 -18.83 16.43 3.05
C SER A 375 -17.34 16.24 2.85
N SER A 376 -16.94 15.64 1.73
CA SER A 376 -15.51 15.49 1.40
C SER A 376 -14.74 16.80 1.64
N ALA A 377 -15.40 17.95 1.53
CA ALA A 377 -14.95 19.27 1.97
C ALA A 377 -14.67 19.40 3.48
N GLY A 378 -15.55 18.99 4.40
CA GLY A 378 -15.31 19.04 5.84
C GLY A 378 -14.19 18.09 6.31
N ILE A 379 -14.17 16.85 5.78
CA ILE A 379 -13.05 15.93 6.02
C ILE A 379 -11.77 16.46 5.36
N ALA A 380 -11.85 17.01 4.15
CA ALA A 380 -10.69 17.61 3.49
C ALA A 380 -10.21 18.87 4.20
N LEU A 381 -11.08 19.68 4.83
CA LEU A 381 -10.69 20.86 5.59
C LEU A 381 -10.06 20.49 6.93
N ILE A 382 -10.56 19.44 7.60
CA ILE A 382 -9.92 18.90 8.79
C ILE A 382 -8.60 18.23 8.42
N ALA A 383 -8.57 17.42 7.37
CA ALA A 383 -7.36 16.77 6.87
C ALA A 383 -6.35 17.80 6.36
N LEU A 384 -6.78 18.85 5.66
CA LEU A 384 -5.95 19.97 5.25
C LEU A 384 -5.48 20.76 6.46
N GLY A 385 -6.34 21.01 7.45
CA GLY A 385 -5.96 21.63 8.71
C GLY A 385 -4.89 20.82 9.44
N VAL A 386 -5.05 19.50 9.54
CA VAL A 386 -4.05 18.59 10.09
C VAL A 386 -2.77 18.59 9.26
N VAL A 387 -2.85 18.51 7.94
CA VAL A 387 -1.68 18.53 7.04
C VAL A 387 -0.95 19.87 7.12
N VAL A 388 -1.67 20.99 7.16
CA VAL A 388 -1.12 22.34 7.31
C VAL A 388 -0.48 22.48 8.69
N THR A 389 -1.14 22.06 9.76
CA THR A 389 -0.57 22.07 11.12
C THR A 389 0.67 21.19 11.19
N LEU A 390 0.64 19.97 10.66
CA LEU A 390 1.81 19.09 10.59
C LEU A 390 2.93 19.71 9.77
N PHE A 391 2.62 20.36 8.66
CA PHE A 391 3.59 21.08 7.83
C PHE A 391 4.19 22.29 8.55
N VAL A 392 3.39 23.07 9.28
CA VAL A 392 3.85 24.20 10.09
C VAL A 392 4.73 23.71 11.23
N VAL A 393 4.33 22.68 11.96
CA VAL A 393 5.14 22.06 13.02
C VAL A 393 6.45 21.52 12.44
N GLU A 394 6.41 20.84 11.29
CA GLU A 394 7.61 20.39 10.57
C GLU A 394 8.56 21.55 10.27
N LYS A 395 8.03 22.69 9.80
CA LYS A 395 8.84 23.87 9.46
C LYS A 395 9.39 24.61 10.68
N LEU A 396 8.65 24.67 11.78
CA LEU A 396 9.07 25.41 12.97
C LEU A 396 10.06 24.61 13.82
N PHE A 397 9.89 23.29 13.92
CA PHE A 397 10.63 22.48 14.89
C PHE A 397 11.61 21.48 14.26
N PHE A 398 11.45 21.12 12.99
CA PHE A 398 12.23 20.04 12.36
C PHE A 398 12.98 20.49 11.09
N ALA A 399 12.88 21.76 10.71
CA ALA A 399 13.63 22.30 9.59
C ALA A 399 15.14 22.27 9.87
N GLN A 400 15.91 21.72 8.93
CA GLN A 400 17.36 21.73 9.05
C GLN A 400 17.91 23.15 8.98
N PRO A 401 18.85 23.51 9.86
CA PRO A 401 19.49 24.82 9.83
C PRO A 401 20.40 24.90 8.60
N LEU A 402 20.15 25.90 7.75
CA LEU A 402 20.89 26.15 6.52
C LEU A 402 21.44 27.57 6.51
N PRO A 403 22.60 27.79 5.88
CA PRO A 403 23.19 29.11 5.77
C PRO A 403 22.34 30.04 4.89
N LYS A 404 22.38 31.34 5.19
CA LYS A 404 21.76 32.39 4.36
C LYS A 404 22.65 32.72 3.16
N GLY A 405 22.05 33.21 2.08
CA GLY A 405 22.77 33.72 0.91
C GLY A 405 23.34 32.65 -0.03
N VAL A 406 23.13 31.36 0.24
CA VAL A 406 23.55 30.26 -0.66
C VAL A 406 22.43 29.97 -1.69
N PRO A 407 22.76 29.83 -2.98
CA PRO A 407 21.77 29.55 -4.01
C PRO A 407 21.13 28.17 -3.83
N TYR A 408 19.82 28.11 -4.04
CA TYR A 408 19.06 26.86 -4.17
C TYR A 408 19.06 26.46 -5.65
N ILE A 409 19.47 25.22 -5.97
CA ILE A 409 19.54 24.76 -7.35
C ILE A 409 18.20 24.91 -8.08
N ARG A 410 18.22 25.43 -9.31
CA ARG A 410 17.04 25.69 -10.17
C ARG A 410 16.01 26.67 -9.62
N GLU A 411 16.32 27.38 -8.53
CA GLU A 411 15.44 28.39 -7.94
C GLU A 411 15.97 29.81 -8.20
N PRO A 412 15.11 30.84 -8.17
CA PRO A 412 15.55 32.22 -8.38
C PRO A 412 16.49 32.71 -7.26
N PRO A 413 17.34 33.73 -7.53
CA PRO A 413 18.18 34.34 -6.50
C PRO A 413 17.37 34.78 -5.27
N GLY A 414 17.89 34.50 -4.07
CA GLY A 414 17.21 34.81 -2.80
C GLY A 414 16.16 33.79 -2.36
N ALA A 415 15.90 32.73 -3.13
CA ALA A 415 15.01 31.66 -2.71
C ALA A 415 15.49 30.99 -1.41
N THR A 416 14.53 30.65 -0.54
CA THR A 416 14.75 29.96 0.75
C THR A 416 14.12 28.57 0.79
N ARG A 417 13.52 28.12 -0.32
CA ARG A 417 12.83 26.83 -0.45
C ARG A 417 12.84 26.35 -1.90
N PHE A 418 12.75 25.03 -2.07
CA PHE A 418 12.58 24.39 -3.37
C PHE A 418 11.11 24.39 -3.82
N SER A 419 10.90 24.57 -5.12
CA SER A 419 9.64 24.24 -5.79
C SER A 419 9.38 22.73 -5.76
N LEU A 420 8.11 22.33 -5.87
CA LEU A 420 7.74 20.92 -6.00
C LEU A 420 8.37 20.27 -7.24
N LYS A 421 8.55 21.04 -8.32
CA LYS A 421 9.23 20.60 -9.53
C LYS A 421 10.68 20.17 -9.26
N THR A 422 11.43 20.99 -8.52
CA THR A 422 12.82 20.68 -8.15
C THR A 422 12.90 19.49 -7.19
N ARG A 423 11.98 19.38 -6.22
CA ARG A 423 11.89 18.19 -5.35
C ARG A 423 11.54 16.92 -6.12
N TRP A 424 10.62 17.00 -7.08
CA TRP A 424 10.27 15.88 -7.94
C TRP A 424 11.45 15.45 -8.84
N ALA A 425 12.22 16.41 -9.35
CA ALA A 425 13.44 16.14 -10.10
C ALA A 425 14.49 15.42 -9.24
N TYR A 426 14.57 15.68 -7.93
CA TYR A 426 15.44 14.89 -7.04
C TYR A 426 15.01 13.42 -6.97
N LEU A 427 13.72 13.11 -6.98
CA LEU A 427 13.23 11.72 -6.91
C LEU A 427 13.35 10.97 -8.25
N THR A 428 13.23 11.68 -9.38
CA THR A 428 13.13 11.07 -10.71
C THR A 428 14.38 11.25 -11.58
N ASP A 429 15.18 12.28 -11.32
CA ASP A 429 16.30 12.72 -12.16
C ASP A 429 17.50 13.22 -11.32
N CYS A 430 17.73 12.58 -10.17
CA CYS A 430 18.75 12.98 -9.19
C CYS A 430 20.15 13.08 -9.80
N VAL A 431 20.51 12.14 -10.67
CA VAL A 431 21.84 12.05 -11.30
C VAL A 431 22.13 13.29 -12.14
N ASN A 432 21.17 13.76 -12.94
CA ASN A 432 21.37 14.97 -13.74
C ASN A 432 21.29 16.24 -12.89
N LEU A 433 20.45 16.25 -11.84
CA LEU A 433 20.44 17.34 -10.86
C LEU A 433 21.82 17.52 -10.18
N HIS A 434 22.48 16.41 -9.81
CA HIS A 434 23.83 16.42 -9.25
C HIS A 434 24.89 16.87 -10.26
N LYS A 435 24.80 16.43 -11.51
CA LYS A 435 25.69 16.91 -12.59
C LYS A 435 25.55 18.42 -12.81
N GLU A 436 24.31 18.93 -12.79
CA GLU A 436 24.02 20.35 -12.90
C GLU A 436 24.58 21.14 -11.71
N ALA A 437 24.36 20.64 -10.48
CA ALA A 437 24.92 21.24 -9.26
C ALA A 437 26.46 21.33 -9.35
N TYR A 438 27.09 20.26 -9.82
CA TYR A 438 28.54 20.20 -9.99
C TYR A 438 29.04 21.22 -11.01
N GLY A 439 28.57 21.16 -12.26
CA GLY A 439 29.10 22.01 -13.34
C GLY A 439 28.73 23.48 -13.22
N LYS A 440 27.56 23.82 -12.67
CA LYS A 440 27.14 25.23 -12.54
C LYS A 440 27.77 25.94 -11.34
N TYR A 441 27.99 25.22 -10.23
CA TYR A 441 28.41 25.81 -8.95
C TYR A 441 29.72 25.21 -8.43
N LEU A 442 29.76 23.91 -8.14
CA LEU A 442 30.84 23.31 -7.36
C LEU A 442 32.19 23.30 -8.11
N GLU A 443 32.19 23.08 -9.43
CA GLU A 443 33.40 23.14 -10.26
C GLU A 443 33.99 24.57 -10.30
N LYS A 444 33.16 25.59 -10.09
CA LYS A 444 33.55 27.01 -10.03
C LYS A 444 33.89 27.48 -8.60
N GLY A 445 33.99 26.55 -7.64
CA GLY A 445 34.29 26.88 -6.25
C GLY A 445 33.11 27.52 -5.50
N GLN A 446 31.87 27.34 -5.96
CA GLN A 446 30.69 27.92 -5.32
C GLN A 446 29.85 26.84 -4.62
N ALA A 447 29.36 27.14 -3.41
CA ALA A 447 28.42 26.27 -2.70
C ALA A 447 27.01 26.36 -3.30
N VAL A 448 26.23 25.29 -3.12
CA VAL A 448 24.83 25.22 -3.58
C VAL A 448 24.02 24.34 -2.64
N ILE A 449 22.75 24.67 -2.44
CA ILE A 449 21.80 23.83 -1.70
C ILE A 449 21.01 23.01 -2.71
N ILE A 450 20.86 21.71 -2.45
CA ILE A 450 20.03 20.79 -3.25
C ILE A 450 18.91 20.17 -2.40
N PRO A 451 17.80 19.70 -2.99
CA PRO A 451 16.85 18.87 -2.27
C PRO A 451 17.55 17.59 -1.78
N GLY A 452 17.20 17.15 -0.57
CA GLY A 452 17.55 15.82 -0.07
C GLY A 452 16.31 14.93 0.00
N ILE A 453 16.53 13.67 0.37
CA ILE A 453 15.46 12.69 0.62
C ILE A 453 14.41 13.23 1.62
N GLY A 454 13.14 12.95 1.35
CA GLY A 454 12.01 13.47 2.12
C GLY A 454 11.91 15.00 2.08
N PHE A 455 11.93 15.61 3.26
CA PHE A 455 11.80 17.06 3.45
C PHE A 455 13.14 17.78 3.65
N ARG A 456 14.25 17.03 3.62
CA ARG A 456 15.60 17.56 3.83
C ARG A 456 16.05 18.44 2.67
N SER A 457 17.06 19.25 2.95
CA SER A 457 17.77 20.11 2.01
C SER A 457 19.24 20.10 2.39
N GLU A 458 20.11 19.89 1.43
CA GLU A 458 21.49 19.48 1.67
C GLU A 458 22.43 20.56 1.14
N LEU A 459 23.35 21.03 1.99
CA LEU A 459 24.39 21.97 1.60
C LEU A 459 25.54 21.21 0.91
N LEU A 460 25.87 21.62 -0.31
CA LEU A 460 27.03 21.11 -1.03
C LEU A 460 28.13 22.17 -1.06
N LEU A 461 29.32 21.78 -0.61
CA LEU A 461 30.54 22.59 -0.71
C LEU A 461 31.44 22.07 -1.84
N PRO A 462 32.18 22.96 -2.53
CA PRO A 462 33.13 22.56 -3.55
C PRO A 462 34.29 21.76 -2.93
N LEU A 463 34.90 20.86 -3.71
CA LEU A 463 36.05 20.09 -3.23
C LEU A 463 37.29 20.95 -2.93
N SER A 464 37.36 22.17 -3.46
CA SER A 464 38.38 23.16 -3.12
C SER A 464 38.39 23.49 -1.62
N SER A 465 37.24 23.41 -0.95
CA SER A 465 37.11 23.63 0.50
C SER A 465 37.68 22.49 1.34
N PHE A 466 38.24 21.42 0.76
CA PHE A 466 38.80 20.29 1.52
C PHE A 466 39.85 20.69 2.55
N LYS A 467 40.75 21.63 2.22
CA LYS A 467 41.76 22.11 3.16
C LYS A 467 41.10 22.77 4.37
N TRP A 468 40.13 23.65 4.13
CA TRP A 468 39.33 24.31 5.16
C TRP A 468 38.54 23.33 6.02
N ILE A 469 37.90 22.30 5.43
CA ILE A 469 37.17 21.27 6.20
C ILE A 469 38.08 20.60 7.24
N ASN A 470 39.38 20.49 6.97
CA ASN A 470 40.34 19.83 7.84
C ASN A 470 41.03 20.76 8.84
N THR A 471 40.85 22.09 8.78
CA THR A 471 41.41 23.02 9.78
C THR A 471 40.68 22.95 11.12
N TYR A 472 39.43 22.52 11.12
CA TYR A 472 38.61 22.41 12.34
C TYR A 472 38.78 21.05 13.03
N ASP A 473 38.74 21.10 14.37
CA ASP A 473 38.64 19.92 15.21
C ASP A 473 37.26 19.23 15.07
N GLU A 474 37.19 17.96 15.48
CA GLU A 474 35.98 17.14 15.36
C GLU A 474 34.85 17.56 16.32
N LYS A 475 35.17 18.34 17.37
CA LYS A 475 34.16 18.91 18.28
C LYS A 475 33.44 20.10 17.66
N LYS A 476 34.03 20.76 16.66
CA LYS A 476 33.41 21.85 15.89
C LYS A 476 32.77 21.37 14.58
N LEU A 477 33.50 20.60 13.77
CA LEU A 477 33.00 19.99 12.53
C LEU A 477 33.10 18.47 12.62
N SER A 478 31.97 17.83 12.94
CA SER A 478 31.94 16.39 13.25
C SER A 478 31.46 15.55 12.06
N ALA A 479 32.28 14.59 11.64
CA ALA A 479 31.85 13.55 10.68
C ALA A 479 30.99 12.46 11.35
N PRO A 480 31.36 11.94 12.54
CA PRO A 480 30.56 10.94 13.26
C PRO A 480 29.10 11.33 13.48
N HIS A 481 28.83 12.56 13.93
CA HIS A 481 27.46 13.03 14.13
C HIS A 481 26.70 13.25 12.81
N ALA A 482 27.41 13.56 11.72
CA ALA A 482 26.78 13.61 10.40
C ALA A 482 26.31 12.21 9.98
N PHE A 483 27.16 11.19 10.11
CA PHE A 483 26.78 9.80 9.82
C PHE A 483 25.68 9.29 10.75
N ALA A 484 25.75 9.57 12.05
CA ALA A 484 24.68 9.22 13.00
C ALA A 484 23.31 9.77 12.57
N GLU A 485 23.29 10.97 11.97
CA GLU A 485 22.09 11.58 11.41
C GLU A 485 21.66 10.92 10.10
N PHE A 486 22.55 10.66 9.15
CA PHE A 486 22.17 10.00 7.88
C PHE A 486 21.74 8.54 8.07
N ASP A 487 22.41 7.81 8.96
CA ASP A 487 22.11 6.41 9.26
C ASP A 487 20.96 6.26 10.28
N GLN A 488 20.43 7.38 10.79
CA GLN A 488 19.33 7.43 11.75
C GLN A 488 19.58 6.53 12.99
N VAL A 489 20.82 6.55 13.51
CA VAL A 489 21.32 5.55 14.47
C VAL A 489 20.58 5.56 15.80
N GLU A 490 20.11 6.72 16.22
CA GLU A 490 19.26 6.86 17.40
C GLU A 490 17.95 6.06 17.26
N HIS A 491 17.37 6.03 16.05
CA HIS A 491 16.16 5.25 15.80
C HIS A 491 16.45 3.75 15.62
N THR A 492 17.55 3.39 14.95
CA THR A 492 17.89 2.00 14.65
C THR A 492 18.48 1.26 15.86
N LEU A 493 19.55 1.80 16.47
CA LEU A 493 20.29 1.16 17.56
C LEU A 493 19.93 1.74 18.95
N GLY A 494 19.15 2.82 19.01
CA GLY A 494 18.64 3.41 20.25
C GLY A 494 19.53 4.48 20.88
N SER A 495 20.69 4.78 20.30
CA SER A 495 21.58 5.85 20.76
C SER A 495 22.58 6.21 19.67
N GLU A 496 22.90 7.49 19.50
CA GLU A 496 23.92 7.93 18.54
C GLU A 496 25.35 7.49 18.91
N VAL A 497 25.60 7.11 20.17
CA VAL A 497 26.94 6.76 20.68
C VAL A 497 27.66 5.69 19.87
N TYR A 498 26.90 4.78 19.23
CA TYR A 498 27.46 3.72 18.41
C TYR A 498 28.15 4.24 17.15
N LEU A 499 27.81 5.46 16.67
CA LEU A 499 28.54 6.15 15.61
C LEU A 499 29.26 7.42 16.07
N SER A 500 28.71 8.20 17.01
CA SER A 500 29.33 9.45 17.48
C SER A 500 30.61 9.22 18.29
N ASP A 501 30.74 8.04 18.91
CA ASP A 501 31.96 7.56 19.56
C ASP A 501 32.41 6.23 18.93
N PRO A 502 32.96 6.24 17.69
CA PRO A 502 33.09 5.04 16.85
C PRO A 502 34.33 4.20 17.18
N TRP A 503 34.57 3.88 18.45
CA TRP A 503 35.80 3.21 18.88
C TRP A 503 35.98 1.82 18.26
N GLN A 504 34.89 1.13 17.87
CA GLN A 504 34.97 -0.13 17.12
C GLN A 504 35.70 0.02 15.77
N GLY A 505 35.61 1.18 15.11
CA GLY A 505 36.38 1.47 13.90
C GLY A 505 37.81 1.94 14.20
N THR A 506 37.99 2.65 15.32
CA THR A 506 39.31 3.10 15.79
C THR A 506 40.22 1.92 16.13
N THR A 507 39.68 0.85 16.73
CA THR A 507 40.46 -0.36 17.00
C THR A 507 40.96 -1.01 15.69
N VAL A 508 40.15 -1.04 14.63
CA VAL A 508 40.63 -1.48 13.30
C VAL A 508 41.76 -0.57 12.83
N LYS A 509 41.60 0.75 12.89
CA LYS A 509 42.63 1.69 12.43
C LYS A 509 43.98 1.49 13.14
N ASN A 510 43.95 1.19 14.44
CA ASN A 510 45.15 1.11 15.27
C ASN A 510 45.79 -0.28 15.29
N GLU A 511 44.98 -1.34 15.22
CA GLU A 511 45.41 -2.73 15.46
C GLU A 511 45.49 -3.56 14.16
N LEU A 512 45.06 -3.04 13.01
CA LEU A 512 45.04 -3.81 11.76
C LEU A 512 46.46 -4.14 11.26
N ASN A 513 47.39 -3.19 11.29
CA ASN A 513 48.74 -3.36 10.73
C ASN A 513 49.51 -4.55 11.33
N PRO A 514 49.59 -4.74 12.66
CA PRO A 514 50.22 -5.91 13.27
C PRO A 514 49.58 -7.25 12.89
N LEU A 515 48.29 -7.25 12.50
CA LEU A 515 47.53 -8.46 12.19
C LEU A 515 47.55 -8.82 10.70
N MET A 516 48.07 -7.95 9.82
CA MET A 516 47.88 -8.08 8.37
C MET A 516 48.36 -9.42 7.80
N ASP A 517 49.51 -9.94 8.24
CA ASP A 517 50.04 -11.20 7.70
C ASP A 517 49.16 -12.40 8.09
N HIS A 518 48.71 -12.43 9.34
CA HIS A 518 47.76 -13.43 9.82
C HIS A 518 46.40 -13.30 9.10
N LEU A 519 45.95 -12.07 8.84
CA LEU A 519 44.69 -11.82 8.14
C LEU A 519 44.71 -12.31 6.69
N ILE A 520 45.81 -12.12 5.97
CA ILE A 520 45.96 -12.63 4.60
C ILE A 520 45.86 -14.16 4.59
N GLU A 521 46.47 -14.84 5.56
CA GLU A 521 46.43 -16.29 5.68
C GLU A 521 45.01 -16.81 5.94
N VAL A 522 44.32 -16.27 6.96
CA VAL A 522 42.96 -16.74 7.30
C VAL A 522 41.93 -16.35 6.25
N LEU A 523 42.12 -15.22 5.54
CA LEU A 523 41.27 -14.85 4.41
C LEU A 523 41.48 -15.80 3.23
N ASN A 524 42.72 -16.18 2.93
CA ASN A 524 43.01 -17.10 1.83
C ASN A 524 42.32 -18.46 2.03
N GLU A 525 42.35 -18.99 3.25
CA GLU A 525 41.62 -20.22 3.61
C GLU A 525 40.10 -20.03 3.40
N GLU A 526 39.54 -18.96 3.96
CA GLU A 526 38.10 -18.75 3.99
C GLU A 526 37.51 -18.44 2.60
N VAL A 527 38.27 -17.75 1.74
CA VAL A 527 37.87 -17.43 0.37
C VAL A 527 37.58 -18.69 -0.42
N GLY A 528 38.47 -19.70 -0.32
CA GLY A 528 38.29 -20.96 -1.04
C GLY A 528 37.05 -21.72 -0.57
N VAL A 529 36.88 -21.86 0.75
CA VAL A 529 35.70 -22.50 1.35
C VAL A 529 34.41 -21.81 0.91
N SER A 530 34.41 -20.48 0.93
CA SER A 530 33.24 -19.65 0.64
C SER A 530 32.81 -19.77 -0.83
N PHE A 531 33.74 -19.62 -1.79
CA PHE A 531 33.40 -19.77 -3.21
C PHE A 531 32.95 -21.18 -3.57
N ASP A 532 33.64 -22.20 -3.06
CA ASP A 532 33.26 -23.60 -3.32
C ASP A 532 31.87 -23.92 -2.76
N THR A 533 31.49 -23.32 -1.62
CA THR A 533 30.16 -23.49 -1.02
C THR A 533 29.06 -22.77 -1.79
N TYR A 534 29.28 -21.50 -2.18
CA TYR A 534 28.21 -20.67 -2.75
C TYR A 534 28.06 -20.75 -4.26
N LEU A 535 29.10 -21.14 -5.00
CA LEU A 535 28.99 -21.39 -6.44
C LEU A 535 28.48 -22.80 -6.73
N ASP A 536 28.80 -23.78 -5.88
CA ASP A 536 28.35 -25.19 -5.93
C ASP A 536 28.23 -25.74 -7.37
N THR A 537 29.31 -25.60 -8.15
CA THR A 537 29.31 -26.01 -9.56
C THR A 537 29.91 -27.40 -9.74
N PRO A 538 29.20 -28.34 -10.40
CA PRO A 538 29.81 -29.60 -10.83
C PRO A 538 31.00 -29.33 -11.78
N PRO A 539 32.11 -30.09 -11.66
CA PRO A 539 33.25 -29.93 -12.56
C PRO A 539 32.86 -29.97 -14.03
N GLY A 540 33.36 -29.01 -14.82
CA GLY A 540 33.16 -28.94 -16.27
C GLY A 540 31.76 -28.51 -16.74
N LYS A 541 30.78 -28.27 -15.85
CA LYS A 541 29.44 -27.79 -16.24
C LYS A 541 29.27 -26.30 -15.99
N TRP A 542 28.69 -25.60 -16.97
CA TRP A 542 28.25 -24.22 -16.80
C TRP A 542 26.98 -24.18 -15.96
N VAL A 543 27.01 -23.35 -14.91
CA VAL A 543 25.87 -23.05 -14.05
C VAL A 543 25.63 -21.55 -14.06
N GLU A 544 24.38 -21.14 -14.07
CA GLU A 544 24.00 -19.73 -13.95
C GLU A 544 23.73 -19.39 -12.49
N VAL A 545 24.33 -18.31 -12.00
CA VAL A 545 24.21 -17.87 -10.59
C VAL A 545 23.90 -16.38 -10.52
N ASN A 546 23.19 -15.98 -9.47
CA ASN A 546 22.97 -14.57 -9.16
C ASN A 546 24.24 -13.97 -8.53
N ILE A 547 24.85 -12.98 -9.19
CA ILE A 547 26.14 -12.41 -8.77
C ILE A 547 25.99 -11.73 -7.41
N TYR A 548 24.93 -10.93 -7.22
CA TYR A 548 24.74 -10.18 -5.99
C TYR A 548 24.54 -11.11 -4.79
N ASP A 549 23.76 -12.18 -4.95
CA ASP A 549 23.50 -13.18 -3.90
C ASP A 549 24.77 -13.95 -3.50
N VAL A 550 25.55 -14.41 -4.48
CA VAL A 550 26.83 -15.07 -4.20
C VAL A 550 27.79 -14.09 -3.51
N MET A 551 27.93 -12.86 -4.02
CA MET A 551 28.89 -11.89 -3.48
C MET A 551 28.52 -11.42 -2.07
N ARG A 552 27.23 -11.19 -1.76
CA ARG A 552 26.82 -10.80 -0.39
C ARG A 552 27.11 -11.90 0.63
N LYS A 553 26.88 -13.17 0.28
CA LYS A 553 27.13 -14.33 1.16
C LYS A 553 28.63 -14.54 1.34
N PHE A 554 29.38 -14.48 0.24
CA PHE A 554 30.83 -14.58 0.25
C PHE A 554 31.46 -13.51 1.15
N VAL A 555 31.12 -12.23 0.92
CA VAL A 555 31.66 -11.10 1.68
C VAL A 555 31.26 -11.19 3.15
N ALA A 556 30.02 -11.59 3.46
CA ALA A 556 29.59 -11.78 4.84
C ALA A 556 30.46 -12.82 5.55
N GLN A 557 30.72 -13.97 4.93
CA GLN A 557 31.56 -15.03 5.51
C GLN A 557 33.03 -14.61 5.65
N ALA A 558 33.63 -14.07 4.58
CA ALA A 558 35.02 -13.63 4.56
C ALA A 558 35.29 -12.50 5.57
N ASN A 559 34.43 -11.48 5.63
CA ASN A 559 34.56 -10.41 6.63
C ASN A 559 34.30 -10.94 8.04
N SER A 560 33.38 -11.88 8.23
CA SER A 560 33.12 -12.45 9.56
C SER A 560 34.30 -13.25 10.09
N ARG A 561 35.15 -13.82 9.22
CA ARG A 561 36.41 -14.45 9.64
C ARG A 561 37.34 -13.46 10.34
N PHE A 562 37.41 -12.23 9.84
CA PHE A 562 38.10 -11.12 10.50
C PHE A 562 37.34 -10.61 11.74
N THR A 563 36.02 -10.45 11.64
CA THR A 563 35.25 -9.76 12.67
C THR A 563 35.02 -10.60 13.92
N VAL A 564 34.60 -11.87 13.78
CA VAL A 564 34.22 -12.74 14.91
C VAL A 564 35.01 -14.04 15.01
N GLY A 565 35.75 -14.40 13.95
CA GLY A 565 36.54 -15.62 13.90
C GLY A 565 35.70 -16.90 13.80
N LEU A 566 36.36 -18.04 13.99
CA LEU A 566 35.69 -19.34 14.04
C LEU A 566 35.06 -19.59 15.44
N PRO A 567 33.96 -20.36 15.52
CA PRO A 567 33.22 -20.96 14.40
C PRO A 567 32.20 -20.02 13.74
N LEU A 568 31.91 -18.84 14.31
CA LEU A 568 30.79 -17.99 13.89
C LEU A 568 30.87 -17.51 12.44
N CYS A 569 32.08 -17.32 11.89
CA CYS A 569 32.22 -16.91 10.51
C CYS A 569 31.64 -17.92 9.50
N ARG A 570 31.45 -19.19 9.90
CA ARG A 570 30.82 -20.25 9.08
C ARG A 570 29.40 -20.60 9.55
N ASP A 571 28.92 -19.98 10.62
CA ASP A 571 27.58 -20.21 11.16
C ASP A 571 26.54 -19.51 10.27
N GLN A 572 25.71 -20.31 9.58
CA GLN A 572 24.73 -19.78 8.62
C GLN A 572 23.67 -18.91 9.28
N ASP A 573 23.31 -19.21 10.54
CA ASP A 573 22.36 -18.39 11.30
C ASP A 573 22.95 -17.02 11.64
N TYR A 574 24.22 -16.96 12.02
CA TYR A 574 24.96 -15.71 12.25
C TYR A 574 25.06 -14.88 10.97
N LEU A 575 25.48 -15.50 9.86
CA LEU A 575 25.68 -14.83 8.58
C LEU A 575 24.38 -14.25 8.03
N GLN A 576 23.31 -15.05 8.00
CA GLN A 576 22.02 -14.60 7.52
C GLN A 576 21.44 -13.51 8.42
N THR A 577 21.49 -13.68 9.75
CA THR A 577 20.99 -12.65 10.69
C THR A 577 21.75 -11.34 10.54
N THR A 578 23.07 -11.39 10.30
CA THR A 578 23.90 -10.20 10.07
C THR A 578 23.52 -9.50 8.76
N LEU A 579 23.32 -10.25 7.68
CA LEU A 579 22.87 -9.70 6.41
C LEU A 579 21.49 -9.04 6.55
N ASP A 580 20.56 -9.70 7.22
CA ASP A 580 19.22 -9.16 7.45
C ASP A 580 19.26 -7.88 8.29
N ILE A 581 20.10 -7.82 9.33
CA ILE A 581 20.32 -6.60 10.13
C ILE A 581 20.83 -5.46 9.23
N ASN A 582 21.83 -5.71 8.40
CA ASN A 582 22.42 -4.69 7.52
C ASN A 582 21.40 -4.11 6.54
N GLU A 583 20.56 -4.95 5.93
CA GLU A 583 19.47 -4.49 5.07
C GLU A 583 18.44 -3.67 5.85
N GLN A 584 18.03 -4.13 7.02
CA GLN A 584 17.03 -3.44 7.85
C GLN A 584 17.54 -2.10 8.39
N LEU A 585 18.84 -1.96 8.66
CA LEU A 585 19.45 -0.66 8.99
C LEU A 585 19.26 0.35 7.86
N ILE A 586 19.50 -0.06 6.61
CA ILE A 586 19.34 0.82 5.43
C ILE A 586 17.87 1.18 5.20
N TYR A 587 16.97 0.20 5.23
CA TYR A 587 15.54 0.47 5.06
C TYR A 587 14.98 1.39 6.14
N THR A 588 15.42 1.21 7.39
CA THR A 588 15.02 2.08 8.50
C THR A 588 15.59 3.48 8.33
N ALA A 589 16.87 3.62 7.96
CA ALA A 589 17.50 4.92 7.72
C ALA A 589 16.77 5.68 6.59
N GLY A 590 16.49 5.01 5.48
CA GLY A 590 15.70 5.56 4.37
C GLY A 590 14.31 5.99 4.82
N THR A 591 13.62 5.17 5.63
CA THR A 591 12.31 5.51 6.21
C THR A 591 12.39 6.75 7.09
N GLY A 592 13.39 6.83 7.98
CA GLY A 592 13.56 7.97 8.88
C GLY A 592 13.86 9.27 8.13
N LEU A 593 14.76 9.22 7.16
CA LEU A 593 15.12 10.36 6.33
C LEU A 593 13.97 10.83 5.41
N ALA A 594 13.17 9.89 4.88
CA ALA A 594 12.00 10.21 4.05
C ALA A 594 10.82 10.75 4.88
N SER A 595 10.76 10.43 6.17
CA SER A 595 9.67 10.82 7.06
C SER A 595 9.75 12.30 7.46
N PRO A 596 8.61 13.02 7.53
CA PRO A 596 8.53 14.28 8.26
C PRO A 596 9.00 14.07 9.71
N GLY A 597 9.80 14.99 10.24
CA GLY A 597 10.28 14.98 11.63
C GLY A 597 9.19 14.74 12.67
N VAL A 598 7.98 15.29 12.48
CA VAL A 598 6.84 15.05 13.39
C VAL A 598 6.43 13.57 13.43
N LEU A 599 6.40 12.90 12.27
CA LEU A 599 5.97 11.50 12.15
C LEU A 599 7.13 10.51 12.28
N ARG A 600 8.37 10.99 12.16
CA ARG A 600 9.60 10.18 12.13
C ARG A 600 9.70 9.22 13.32
N PRO A 601 9.52 9.62 14.59
CA PRO A 601 9.62 8.68 15.72
C PRO A 601 8.63 7.52 15.64
N PHE A 602 7.43 7.76 15.12
CA PHE A 602 6.40 6.73 14.95
C PHE A 602 6.74 5.79 13.78
N LEU A 603 7.03 6.37 12.61
CA LEU A 603 7.32 5.61 11.39
C LEU A 603 8.60 4.77 11.53
N THR A 604 9.67 5.32 12.11
CA THR A 604 10.90 4.55 12.37
C THR A 604 10.69 3.50 13.45
N ARG A 605 9.83 3.73 14.45
CA ARG A 605 9.53 2.70 15.46
C ARG A 605 8.80 1.49 14.88
N LEU A 606 7.94 1.69 13.88
CA LEU A 606 7.32 0.60 13.13
C LEU A 606 8.34 -0.10 12.22
N ALA A 607 9.13 0.67 11.46
CA ALA A 607 10.15 0.13 10.55
C ALA A 607 11.25 -0.68 11.27
N THR A 608 11.54 -0.37 12.54
CA THR A 608 12.58 -1.04 13.33
C THR A 608 12.13 -2.36 13.98
N ILE A 609 10.87 -2.77 13.86
CA ILE A 609 10.39 -4.02 14.48
C ILE A 609 11.21 -5.24 14.01
N PRO A 610 11.39 -5.49 12.70
CA PRO A 610 12.21 -6.60 12.23
C PRO A 610 13.67 -6.48 12.67
N LEU A 611 14.24 -5.27 12.59
CA LEU A 611 15.61 -4.99 13.03
C LEU A 611 15.82 -5.40 14.50
N ARG A 612 14.92 -5.02 15.41
CA ARG A 612 15.03 -5.35 16.83
C ARG A 612 14.91 -6.85 17.10
N LEU A 613 14.08 -7.56 16.34
CA LEU A 613 13.97 -9.02 16.44
C LEU A 613 15.26 -9.69 16.00
N ASN A 614 15.85 -9.24 14.89
CA ASN A 614 17.12 -9.78 14.39
C ASN A 614 18.29 -9.45 15.31
N ILE A 615 18.36 -8.23 15.90
CA ILE A 615 19.37 -7.90 16.92
C ILE A 615 19.24 -8.81 18.14
N ARG A 616 18.01 -9.14 18.58
CA ARG A 616 17.79 -10.11 19.66
C ARG A 616 18.22 -11.52 19.26
N LYS A 617 17.99 -11.94 18.01
CA LYS A 617 18.46 -13.23 17.47
C LYS A 617 19.99 -13.28 17.47
N LEU A 618 20.65 -12.24 16.93
CA LEU A 618 22.11 -12.11 16.93
C LEU A 618 22.67 -12.16 18.35
N ALA A 619 22.05 -11.45 19.28
CA ALA A 619 22.42 -11.46 20.69
C ALA A 619 22.27 -12.85 21.34
N LYS A 620 21.44 -13.76 20.82
CA LYS A 620 21.41 -15.15 21.31
C LYS A 620 22.55 -15.97 20.73
N ILE A 621 22.80 -15.83 19.42
CA ILE A 621 23.84 -16.57 18.69
C ILE A 621 25.24 -16.25 19.23
N VAL A 622 25.54 -14.97 19.48
CA VAL A 622 26.87 -14.51 19.90
C VAL A 622 27.14 -14.78 21.40
N ARG A 623 26.10 -15.01 22.21
CA ARG A 623 26.20 -15.06 23.67
C ARG A 623 27.23 -16.09 24.18
N PRO A 624 27.27 -17.33 23.68
CA PRO A 624 28.21 -18.33 24.18
C PRO A 624 29.68 -17.94 23.96
N ILE A 625 29.99 -17.30 22.84
CA ILE A 625 31.35 -16.86 22.52
C ILE A 625 31.73 -15.61 23.31
N TYR A 626 30.77 -14.67 23.47
CA TYR A 626 30.97 -13.53 24.34
C TYR A 626 31.29 -13.93 25.78
N ASP A 627 30.50 -14.82 26.38
CA ASP A 627 30.70 -15.24 27.77
C ASP A 627 32.07 -15.90 27.99
N ARG A 628 32.47 -16.82 27.09
CA ARG A 628 33.79 -17.46 27.15
C ARG A 628 34.94 -16.45 27.04
N ARG A 629 34.84 -15.52 26.10
CA ARG A 629 35.89 -14.49 25.89
C ARG A 629 35.96 -13.49 27.02
N LEU A 630 34.81 -13.13 27.60
CA LEU A 630 34.74 -12.25 28.76
C LEU A 630 35.36 -12.93 30.00
N GLU A 631 35.09 -14.22 30.21
CA GLU A 631 35.72 -14.99 31.29
C GLU A 631 37.24 -15.06 31.11
N TYR A 632 37.71 -15.37 29.89
CA TYR A 632 39.13 -15.36 29.56
C TYR A 632 39.80 -14.01 29.89
N LEU A 633 39.17 -12.89 29.54
CA LEU A 633 39.70 -11.55 29.82
C LEU A 633 39.66 -11.18 31.31
N LYS A 634 38.78 -11.79 32.12
CA LYS A 634 38.76 -11.56 33.57
C LYS A 634 39.89 -12.28 34.30
N ARG A 635 40.51 -13.31 33.69
CA ARG A 635 41.64 -14.04 34.29
C ARG A 635 42.89 -13.14 34.35
N PRO A 636 43.71 -13.26 35.43
CA PRO A 636 45.03 -12.65 35.48
C PRO A 636 45.86 -13.01 34.25
N LEU A 637 46.69 -12.08 33.77
CA LEU A 637 47.51 -12.29 32.56
C LEU A 637 48.39 -13.55 32.62
N ALA A 638 48.86 -13.93 33.81
CA ALA A 638 49.66 -15.13 34.02
C ALA A 638 48.89 -16.45 33.81
N ASP A 639 47.56 -16.43 33.94
CA ASP A 639 46.69 -17.62 33.88
C ASP A 639 45.97 -17.75 32.53
N ARG A 640 46.31 -16.89 31.56
CA ARG A 640 45.71 -16.89 30.22
C ARG A 640 46.43 -17.86 29.31
N ASP A 641 45.64 -18.64 28.58
CA ASP A 641 46.14 -19.49 27.49
C ASP A 641 46.89 -18.63 26.45
N PRO A 642 48.07 -19.06 25.96
CA PRO A 642 48.79 -18.36 24.90
C PRO A 642 48.00 -18.15 23.60
N ASP A 643 47.02 -19.01 23.28
CA ASP A 643 46.26 -18.97 22.03
C ASP A 643 44.99 -18.10 22.11
N GLU A 644 45.16 -16.82 22.45
CA GLU A 644 44.07 -15.83 22.44
C GLU A 644 43.52 -15.62 21.01
N PRO A 645 42.17 -15.59 20.81
CA PRO A 645 41.58 -15.19 19.54
C PRO A 645 42.09 -13.82 19.07
N ARG A 646 42.48 -13.71 17.80
CA ARG A 646 43.04 -12.47 17.24
C ARG A 646 42.08 -11.67 16.36
N ASP A 647 40.81 -12.09 16.33
CA ASP A 647 39.76 -11.42 15.56
C ASP A 647 39.31 -10.09 16.19
N HIS A 648 38.62 -9.27 15.40
CA HIS A 648 38.23 -7.92 15.79
C HIS A 648 37.33 -7.89 17.02
N PHE A 649 36.47 -8.89 17.21
CA PHE A 649 35.59 -8.96 18.39
C PHE A 649 36.40 -9.12 19.68
N GLN A 650 37.46 -9.93 19.67
CA GLN A 650 38.37 -10.03 20.82
C GLN A 650 39.13 -8.72 21.07
N ILE A 651 39.58 -8.04 20.01
CA ILE A 651 40.23 -6.72 20.11
C ILE A 651 39.27 -5.69 20.72
N MET A 652 38.00 -5.68 20.30
CA MET A 652 36.99 -4.79 20.85
C MET A 652 36.75 -5.03 22.34
N LEU A 653 36.70 -6.29 22.79
CA LEU A 653 36.56 -6.63 24.21
C LEU A 653 37.76 -6.19 25.04
N ARG A 654 38.99 -6.38 24.55
CA ARG A 654 40.22 -5.89 25.21
C ARG A 654 40.25 -4.37 25.30
N TYR A 655 39.88 -3.68 24.22
CA TYR A 655 39.79 -2.23 24.20
C TYR A 655 38.74 -1.75 25.22
N ALA A 656 37.58 -2.40 25.28
CA ALA A 656 36.57 -2.07 26.27
C ALA A 656 37.07 -2.28 27.70
N GLN A 657 37.76 -3.40 27.98
CA GLN A 657 38.35 -3.68 29.29
C GLN A 657 39.31 -2.58 29.76
N ARG A 658 40.14 -2.06 28.84
CA ARG A 658 41.19 -1.10 29.14
C ARG A 658 40.70 0.34 29.15
N GLU A 659 40.01 0.75 28.09
CA GLU A 659 39.76 2.16 27.77
C GLU A 659 38.28 2.54 27.95
N ARG A 660 37.36 1.56 28.04
CA ARG A 660 35.89 1.78 28.16
C ARG A 660 35.26 0.88 29.22
N GLN A 661 35.80 0.92 30.44
CA GLN A 661 35.38 0.04 31.54
C GLN A 661 33.88 0.06 31.84
N HIS A 662 33.18 1.17 31.57
CA HIS A 662 31.73 1.29 31.73
C HIS A 662 30.92 0.53 30.65
N GLU A 663 31.48 0.28 29.46
CA GLU A 663 30.90 -0.61 28.43
C GLU A 663 31.40 -2.06 28.58
N PHE A 664 32.49 -2.30 29.32
CA PHE A 664 33.03 -3.65 29.51
C PHE A 664 32.10 -4.51 30.35
N GLY A 665 31.67 -5.65 29.80
CA GLY A 665 30.69 -6.53 30.45
C GLY A 665 29.24 -6.19 30.11
N ASP A 666 28.96 -5.02 29.53
CA ASP A 666 27.62 -4.70 29.01
C ASP A 666 27.38 -5.37 27.66
N TYR A 667 26.74 -6.54 27.74
CA TYR A 667 26.49 -7.36 26.57
C TYR A 667 25.64 -6.66 25.50
N GLN A 668 24.66 -5.86 25.89
CA GLN A 668 23.77 -5.21 24.91
C GLN A 668 24.50 -4.10 24.16
N ASN A 669 25.33 -3.33 24.85
CA ASN A 669 26.17 -2.33 24.22
C ASN A 669 27.20 -2.97 23.27
N ILE A 670 27.89 -4.02 23.71
CA ILE A 670 28.86 -4.75 22.88
C ILE A 670 28.21 -5.36 21.63
N ILE A 671 27.00 -5.91 21.72
CA ILE A 671 26.29 -6.44 20.55
C ILE A 671 25.96 -5.34 19.54
N LYS A 672 25.53 -4.16 19.98
CA LYS A 672 25.27 -3.04 19.05
C LYS A 672 26.56 -2.48 18.43
N ARG A 673 27.67 -2.50 19.15
CA ARG A 673 29.02 -2.20 18.61
C ARG A 673 29.41 -3.21 17.54
N LEU A 674 29.15 -4.51 17.76
CA LEU A 674 29.36 -5.56 16.77
C LEU A 674 28.47 -5.39 15.53
N VAL A 675 27.18 -5.06 15.72
CA VAL A 675 26.26 -4.73 14.61
C VAL A 675 26.82 -3.58 13.77
N THR A 676 27.33 -2.54 14.43
CA THR A 676 27.92 -1.37 13.74
C THR A 676 29.19 -1.73 12.98
N ALA A 677 30.04 -2.60 13.56
CA ALA A 677 31.24 -3.10 12.89
C ALA A 677 30.88 -3.92 11.63
N ASN A 678 29.91 -4.84 11.73
CA ASN A 678 29.41 -5.64 10.61
C ASN A 678 28.75 -4.78 9.52
N PHE A 679 28.02 -3.75 9.91
CA PHE A 679 27.40 -2.81 8.97
C PHE A 679 28.46 -2.09 8.12
N GLY A 680 29.54 -1.64 8.76
CA GLY A 680 30.65 -0.97 8.10
C GLY A 680 31.49 -1.86 7.18
N SER A 681 31.54 -3.18 7.40
CA SER A 681 32.43 -4.09 6.67
C SER A 681 31.76 -4.84 5.51
N ILE A 682 30.47 -5.18 5.60
CA ILE A 682 29.86 -6.15 4.68
C ILE A 682 29.19 -5.48 3.47
N HIS A 683 28.30 -4.51 3.69
CA HIS A 683 27.37 -4.06 2.66
C HIS A 683 28.06 -3.41 1.44
N GLN A 684 28.99 -2.48 1.69
CA GLN A 684 29.70 -1.78 0.61
C GLN A 684 30.66 -2.72 -0.15
N SER A 685 31.31 -3.64 0.55
CA SER A 685 32.23 -4.63 -0.05
C SER A 685 31.47 -5.57 -1.00
N ALA A 686 30.27 -6.02 -0.63
CA ALA A 686 29.42 -6.84 -1.50
C ALA A 686 29.00 -6.07 -2.78
N PHE A 687 28.68 -4.79 -2.66
CA PHE A 687 28.35 -3.94 -3.81
C PHE A 687 29.54 -3.72 -4.73
N MET A 688 30.70 -3.46 -4.15
CA MET A 688 31.93 -3.32 -4.92
C MET A 688 32.24 -4.61 -5.68
N MET A 689 32.23 -5.76 -5.01
CA MET A 689 32.54 -7.04 -5.66
C MET A 689 31.57 -7.37 -6.79
N THR A 690 30.27 -7.14 -6.57
CA THR A 690 29.25 -7.37 -7.61
C THR A 690 29.51 -6.48 -8.83
N ASN A 691 29.76 -5.19 -8.63
CA ASN A 691 30.06 -4.27 -9.73
C ASN A 691 31.40 -4.57 -10.41
N LEU A 692 32.40 -5.03 -9.66
CA LEU A 692 33.71 -5.37 -10.18
C LEU A 692 33.64 -6.56 -11.13
N LEU A 693 32.93 -7.63 -10.74
CA LEU A 693 32.71 -8.78 -11.64
C LEU A 693 31.94 -8.36 -12.89
N LEU A 694 30.87 -7.59 -12.75
CA LEU A 694 30.12 -7.08 -13.90
C LEU A 694 30.98 -6.24 -14.85
N ASN A 695 31.86 -5.39 -14.31
CA ASN A 695 32.76 -4.57 -15.10
C ASN A 695 33.88 -5.39 -15.77
N ILE A 696 34.46 -6.36 -15.07
CA ILE A 696 35.46 -7.28 -15.64
C ILE A 696 34.85 -8.03 -16.82
N LEU A 697 33.68 -8.65 -16.63
CA LEU A 697 33.06 -9.47 -17.66
C LEU A 697 32.53 -8.65 -18.86
N SER A 698 32.01 -7.44 -18.62
CA SER A 698 31.55 -6.57 -19.71
C SER A 698 32.66 -5.85 -20.47
N SER A 699 33.85 -5.70 -19.88
CA SER A 699 35.02 -5.13 -20.56
C SER A 699 35.85 -6.17 -21.31
N ASP A 700 35.60 -7.47 -21.06
CA ASP A 700 36.42 -8.57 -21.56
C ASP A 700 36.56 -8.59 -23.09
N LYS A 701 35.46 -8.35 -23.81
CA LYS A 701 35.46 -8.32 -25.28
C LYS A 701 36.38 -7.23 -25.86
N GLU A 702 36.54 -6.12 -25.17
CA GLU A 702 37.34 -4.98 -25.65
C GLU A 702 38.79 -5.04 -25.16
N PHE A 703 39.01 -5.48 -23.93
CA PHE A 703 40.32 -5.37 -23.26
C PHE A 703 40.96 -6.72 -22.93
N ASP A 704 40.32 -7.85 -23.25
CA ASP A 704 40.73 -9.19 -22.82
C ASP A 704 40.97 -9.26 -21.31
N THR A 705 40.05 -8.61 -20.56
CA THR A 705 40.21 -8.29 -19.14
C THR A 705 40.42 -9.52 -18.28
N VAL A 706 39.64 -10.59 -18.52
CA VAL A 706 39.71 -11.84 -17.77
C VAL A 706 41.05 -12.51 -17.99
N ALA A 707 41.52 -12.63 -19.23
CA ALA A 707 42.81 -13.25 -19.53
C ALA A 707 43.98 -12.42 -18.98
N ALA A 708 43.92 -11.09 -19.11
CA ALA A 708 44.93 -10.18 -18.60
C ALA A 708 45.07 -10.24 -17.07
N LEU A 709 43.94 -10.30 -16.33
CA LEU A 709 43.94 -10.46 -14.88
C LEU A 709 44.39 -11.86 -14.46
N ARG A 710 43.90 -12.91 -15.14
CA ARG A 710 44.30 -14.31 -14.88
C ARG A 710 45.80 -14.50 -15.07
N SER A 711 46.37 -13.94 -16.15
CA SER A 711 47.82 -13.95 -16.41
C SER A 711 48.60 -13.22 -15.30
N GLU A 712 48.10 -12.07 -14.84
CA GLU A 712 48.72 -11.36 -13.71
C GLU A 712 48.71 -12.19 -12.42
N PHE A 713 47.58 -12.82 -12.08
CA PHE A 713 47.47 -13.67 -10.90
C PHE A 713 48.39 -14.87 -10.95
N GLU A 714 48.44 -15.59 -12.08
CA GLU A 714 49.34 -16.74 -12.25
C GLU A 714 50.81 -16.33 -12.14
N ARG A 715 51.21 -15.23 -12.80
CA ARG A 715 52.58 -14.73 -12.74
C ARG A 715 53.00 -14.39 -11.30
N VAL A 716 52.13 -13.74 -10.54
CA VAL A 716 52.43 -13.31 -9.16
C VAL A 716 52.33 -14.46 -8.17
N ALA A 717 51.40 -15.41 -8.37
CA ALA A 717 51.28 -16.61 -7.54
C ALA A 717 52.60 -17.39 -7.50
N HIS A 718 53.25 -17.54 -8.65
CA HIS A 718 54.54 -18.23 -8.81
C HIS A 718 55.77 -17.38 -8.44
N SER A 719 55.60 -16.14 -8.00
CA SER A 719 56.73 -15.27 -7.60
C SER A 719 57.20 -15.55 -6.16
N GLY A 720 58.52 -15.53 -5.92
CA GLY A 720 59.08 -15.46 -4.56
C GLY A 720 59.15 -16.76 -3.74
N GLY A 721 59.21 -17.93 -4.39
CA GLY A 721 59.66 -19.20 -3.77
C GLY A 721 58.74 -19.88 -2.73
N LYS A 722 57.61 -19.27 -2.35
CA LYS A 722 56.54 -19.91 -1.56
C LYS A 722 55.53 -20.61 -2.47
N SER A 723 54.74 -21.54 -1.91
CA SER A 723 53.63 -22.21 -2.62
C SER A 723 52.79 -21.21 -3.45
N PRO A 724 52.37 -21.56 -4.68
CA PRO A 724 51.50 -20.72 -5.52
C PRO A 724 50.24 -20.24 -4.79
N ASP A 725 49.77 -21.00 -3.82
CA ASP A 725 48.53 -20.70 -3.08
C ASP A 725 48.75 -19.88 -1.81
N ALA A 726 50.00 -19.55 -1.46
CA ALA A 726 50.32 -18.70 -0.32
C ALA A 726 50.43 -17.22 -0.75
N TRP A 727 49.36 -16.45 -0.53
CA TRP A 727 49.37 -14.98 -0.70
C TRP A 727 50.13 -14.29 0.43
N THR A 728 50.83 -13.21 0.09
CA THR A 728 51.53 -12.33 1.05
C THR A 728 51.30 -10.88 0.67
N LYS A 729 51.54 -9.95 1.59
CA LYS A 729 51.47 -8.50 1.30
C LYS A 729 52.35 -8.11 0.10
N ALA A 730 53.54 -8.69 -0.01
CA ALA A 730 54.47 -8.44 -1.11
C ALA A 730 53.97 -8.97 -2.45
N LYS A 731 53.29 -10.13 -2.48
CA LYS A 731 52.64 -10.65 -3.69
C LYS A 731 51.46 -9.75 -4.09
N LEU A 732 50.57 -9.44 -3.15
CA LEU A 732 49.37 -8.64 -3.42
C LEU A 732 49.68 -7.21 -3.91
N ALA A 733 50.80 -6.62 -3.47
CA ALA A 733 51.28 -5.33 -3.94
C ALA A 733 51.70 -5.31 -5.43
N GLN A 734 51.97 -6.47 -6.02
CA GLN A 734 52.37 -6.61 -7.44
C GLN A 734 51.18 -6.75 -8.40
N LEU A 735 49.96 -6.87 -7.90
CA LEU A 735 48.73 -7.03 -8.68
C LEU A 735 48.21 -5.66 -9.16
N VAL A 736 48.98 -5.04 -10.07
CA VAL A 736 48.78 -3.65 -10.50
C VAL A 736 47.58 -3.48 -11.43
N ARG A 737 47.23 -4.52 -12.20
CA ARG A 737 46.03 -4.53 -13.06
C ARG A 737 44.78 -4.79 -12.25
N ALA A 738 44.84 -5.71 -11.27
CA ALA A 738 43.76 -5.89 -10.31
C ALA A 738 43.46 -4.59 -9.53
N ASP A 739 44.49 -3.88 -9.05
CA ASP A 739 44.38 -2.54 -8.46
C ASP A 739 43.59 -1.58 -9.37
N SER A 740 43.94 -1.55 -10.65
CA SER A 740 43.35 -0.66 -11.63
C SER A 740 41.87 -0.98 -11.89
N ALA A 741 41.52 -2.25 -12.04
CA ALA A 741 40.14 -2.68 -12.27
C ALA A 741 39.23 -2.37 -11.08
N GLN A 742 39.73 -2.54 -9.86
CA GLN A 742 39.05 -2.16 -8.62
C GLN A 742 38.88 -0.66 -8.50
N ARG A 743 39.95 0.11 -8.76
CA ARG A 743 39.94 1.57 -8.70
C ARG A 743 38.97 2.17 -9.71
N GLU A 744 38.97 1.69 -10.95
CA GLU A 744 38.03 2.15 -11.98
C GLU A 744 36.59 1.78 -11.61
N THR A 745 36.37 0.62 -10.99
CA THR A 745 35.03 0.22 -10.54
C THR A 745 34.47 1.18 -9.50
N LEU A 746 35.24 1.57 -8.48
CA LEU A 746 34.75 2.55 -7.50
C LEU A 746 34.68 3.98 -8.03
N ARG A 747 35.44 4.31 -9.10
CA ARG A 747 35.32 5.60 -9.78
C ARG A 747 33.93 5.77 -10.41
N LEU A 748 33.42 4.71 -11.07
CA LEU A 748 32.13 4.73 -11.78
C LEU A 748 30.95 4.20 -10.96
N ASN A 749 31.17 3.19 -10.13
CA ASN A 749 30.13 2.43 -9.42
C ASN A 749 30.38 2.39 -7.90
N ASN A 750 30.63 3.54 -7.27
CA ASN A 750 30.58 3.65 -5.81
C ASN A 750 29.13 3.68 -5.29
N PHE A 751 28.94 3.31 -4.02
CA PHE A 751 27.61 3.30 -3.39
C PHE A 751 26.99 4.71 -3.27
N GLY A 752 27.75 5.71 -2.82
CA GLY A 752 27.23 7.05 -2.54
C GLY A 752 27.81 8.13 -3.46
N GLY A 753 26.93 8.96 -4.07
CA GLY A 753 27.34 10.09 -4.91
C GLY A 753 27.98 11.28 -4.16
N ARG A 754 27.92 11.26 -2.82
CA ARG A 754 28.38 12.32 -1.91
C ARG A 754 29.45 11.79 -0.95
N VAL A 755 30.36 12.66 -0.55
CA VAL A 755 31.46 12.36 0.39
C VAL A 755 31.71 13.52 1.36
N LEU A 756 32.61 13.32 2.31
CA LEU A 756 33.09 14.37 3.23
C LEU A 756 31.98 15.00 4.08
N PHE A 757 30.99 14.20 4.48
CA PHE A 757 29.91 14.63 5.36
C PHE A 757 30.43 15.23 6.66
N ARG A 758 29.91 16.41 7.04
CA ARG A 758 30.19 17.07 8.31
C ARG A 758 28.93 17.70 8.87
N LYS A 759 28.86 17.79 10.19
CA LYS A 759 27.87 18.54 10.95
C LYS A 759 28.56 19.64 11.74
N ALA A 760 28.07 20.88 11.62
CA ALA A 760 28.48 21.99 12.46
C ALA A 760 27.93 21.78 13.87
N MET A 761 28.81 21.68 14.86
CA MET A 761 28.43 21.41 16.25
C MET A 761 28.30 22.70 17.08
N VAL A 762 28.88 23.79 16.58
CA VAL A 762 28.89 25.12 17.19
C VAL A 762 28.55 26.19 16.14
N ASP A 763 28.11 27.35 16.59
CA ASP A 763 27.94 28.55 15.75
C ASP A 763 29.29 29.25 15.49
N GLY A 764 29.30 30.22 14.56
CA GLY A 764 30.48 31.04 14.25
C GLY A 764 31.51 30.38 13.33
N ILE A 765 31.15 29.28 12.66
CA ILE A 765 32.01 28.64 11.65
C ILE A 765 31.76 29.32 10.30
N VAL A 766 32.79 29.95 9.73
CA VAL A 766 32.73 30.56 8.41
C VAL A 766 33.57 29.74 7.42
N THR A 767 32.96 29.37 6.30
CA THR A 767 33.65 28.66 5.21
C THR A 767 34.73 29.51 4.56
N ASP A 768 35.68 28.88 3.86
CA ASP A 768 36.65 29.57 3.01
C ASP A 768 36.00 30.39 1.88
N THR A 769 34.73 30.12 1.58
CA THR A 769 33.89 30.89 0.64
C THR A 769 33.08 32.00 1.30
N GLY A 770 33.28 32.28 2.60
CA GLY A 770 32.59 33.35 3.34
C GLY A 770 31.17 33.02 3.82
N ILE A 771 30.73 31.77 3.68
CA ILE A 771 29.42 31.29 4.14
C ILE A 771 29.48 30.96 5.64
N GLU A 772 28.62 31.57 6.44
CA GLU A 772 28.46 31.26 7.87
C GLU A 772 27.54 30.04 8.08
N LEU A 773 28.06 29.00 8.73
CA LEU A 773 27.35 27.76 9.01
C LEU A 773 26.64 27.83 10.37
N PRO A 774 25.30 27.70 10.42
CA PRO A 774 24.58 27.62 11.69
C PRO A 774 24.86 26.27 12.37
N ARG A 775 24.79 26.24 13.70
CA ARG A 775 24.84 24.99 14.48
C ARG A 775 23.77 24.00 14.00
N GLY A 776 24.18 22.75 13.84
CA GLY A 776 23.37 21.66 13.33
C GLY A 776 23.38 21.51 11.80
N CYS A 777 23.96 22.47 11.06
CA CYS A 777 24.02 22.40 9.60
C CYS A 777 24.87 21.21 9.15
N THR A 778 24.34 20.40 8.23
CA THR A 778 25.08 19.31 7.60
C THR A 778 25.47 19.68 6.17
N PHE A 779 26.70 19.35 5.78
CA PHE A 779 27.20 19.58 4.44
C PHE A 779 28.04 18.41 3.93
N SER A 780 28.25 18.37 2.60
CA SER A 780 29.02 17.33 1.91
C SER A 780 29.57 17.83 0.57
N CYS A 781 30.32 17.00 -0.14
CA CYS A 781 30.83 17.27 -1.49
C CYS A 781 30.36 16.21 -2.49
N LEU A 782 30.23 16.56 -3.78
CA LEU A 782 29.88 15.61 -4.85
C LEU A 782 31.12 14.91 -5.40
N SER A 783 31.33 13.63 -5.04
CA SER A 783 32.46 12.84 -5.52
C SER A 783 32.20 12.25 -6.90
N THR A 784 31.03 11.64 -7.12
CA THR A 784 30.75 10.90 -8.37
C THR A 784 30.69 11.82 -9.57
N ALA A 785 30.12 13.01 -9.42
CA ALA A 785 30.11 14.02 -10.48
C ALA A 785 31.53 14.47 -10.87
N MET A 786 32.41 14.67 -9.88
CA MET A 786 33.83 14.98 -10.10
C MET A 786 34.56 13.80 -10.77
N MET A 787 34.41 12.59 -10.24
CA MET A 787 35.09 11.40 -10.74
C MET A 787 34.61 10.97 -12.13
N SER A 788 33.45 11.45 -12.56
CA SER A 788 32.88 11.23 -13.90
C SER A 788 32.99 12.47 -14.80
N SER A 789 33.80 13.47 -14.42
CA SER A 789 34.02 14.68 -15.21
C SER A 789 35.08 14.47 -16.28
N GLU A 790 34.77 14.87 -17.51
CA GLU A 790 35.73 14.88 -18.63
C GLU A 790 36.86 15.89 -18.42
N THR A 791 36.69 16.87 -17.52
CA THR A 791 37.77 17.79 -17.11
C THR A 791 38.85 17.10 -16.27
N LYS A 792 38.56 15.88 -15.77
CA LYS A 792 39.45 15.10 -14.89
C LYS A 792 39.90 13.78 -15.49
N TYR A 793 39.02 13.10 -16.22
CA TYR A 793 39.29 11.79 -16.81
C TYR A 793 38.90 11.79 -18.28
N GLU A 794 39.80 11.41 -19.18
CA GLU A 794 39.48 11.22 -20.60
C GLU A 794 38.48 10.06 -20.77
N GLN A 795 37.40 10.28 -21.53
CA GLN A 795 36.31 9.32 -21.67
C GLN A 795 35.79 8.90 -20.29
N ALA A 796 35.51 9.89 -19.44
CA ALA A 796 35.24 9.70 -18.01
C ALA A 796 34.12 8.69 -17.74
N ARG A 797 33.16 8.51 -18.64
CA ARG A 797 32.05 7.54 -18.44
C ARG A 797 32.32 6.13 -18.97
N LYS A 798 33.39 5.94 -19.74
CA LYS A 798 33.80 4.63 -20.22
C LYS A 798 34.57 3.91 -19.12
N TYR A 799 34.16 2.69 -18.81
CA TYR A 799 34.93 1.81 -17.93
C TYR A 799 36.15 1.30 -18.70
N ASP A 800 37.33 1.63 -18.19
CA ASP A 800 38.60 1.13 -18.70
C ASP A 800 39.36 0.43 -17.56
N PRO A 801 39.40 -0.92 -17.54
CA PRO A 801 39.94 -1.67 -16.42
C PRO A 801 41.43 -1.38 -16.17
N PHE A 802 42.16 -0.91 -17.19
CA PHE A 802 43.61 -0.72 -17.15
C PHE A 802 44.02 0.76 -17.20
N ARG A 803 43.06 1.70 -17.04
CA ARG A 803 43.31 3.14 -17.00
C ARG A 803 44.46 3.53 -16.07
N PHE A 804 44.49 2.95 -14.87
CA PHE A 804 45.48 3.29 -13.84
C PHE A 804 46.72 2.40 -13.89
N SER A 805 46.59 1.13 -14.33
CA SER A 805 47.74 0.23 -14.45
C SER A 805 48.67 0.66 -15.57
N ARG A 806 48.14 1.11 -16.72
CA ARG A 806 48.95 1.57 -17.86
C ARG A 806 49.91 2.70 -17.46
N VAL A 807 49.44 3.66 -16.66
CA VAL A 807 50.29 4.75 -16.16
C VAL A 807 51.45 4.21 -15.31
N ARG A 808 51.17 3.28 -14.39
CA ARG A 808 52.19 2.67 -13.51
C ARG A 808 53.17 1.79 -14.28
N GLU A 809 52.68 1.00 -15.22
CA GLU A 809 53.49 0.11 -16.06
C GLU A 809 54.42 0.94 -16.96
N GLN A 810 53.93 2.02 -17.58
CA GLN A 810 54.74 2.95 -18.38
C GLN A 810 55.81 3.67 -17.55
N GLN A 811 55.47 4.14 -16.34
CA GLN A 811 56.44 4.77 -15.43
C GLN A 811 57.55 3.79 -15.03
N LYS A 812 57.19 2.54 -14.72
CA LYS A 812 58.15 1.48 -14.38
C LYS A 812 59.06 1.14 -15.57
N GLN A 813 58.51 1.08 -16.78
CA GLN A 813 59.28 0.84 -18.01
C GLN A 813 60.23 2.01 -18.33
N ALA A 814 59.84 3.25 -18.04
CA ALA A 814 60.66 4.44 -18.26
C ALA A 814 61.76 4.65 -17.21
N GLY A 815 61.90 3.77 -16.22
CA GLY A 815 62.89 3.89 -15.14
C GLY A 815 62.73 5.14 -14.26
N LYS A 816 61.59 5.83 -14.34
CA LYS A 816 61.30 7.02 -13.53
C LYS A 816 60.70 6.59 -12.20
N GLU A 817 61.19 7.17 -11.09
CA GLU A 817 60.40 7.17 -9.85
C GLU A 817 59.04 7.82 -10.15
N ALA A 818 57.95 7.25 -9.62
CA ALA A 818 56.60 7.73 -9.89
C ALA A 818 56.43 9.16 -9.37
N GLY A 819 56.66 10.17 -10.22
CA GLY A 819 56.51 11.60 -9.91
C GLY A 819 55.06 12.07 -9.73
N GLY A 820 54.19 11.21 -9.20
CA GLY A 820 52.76 11.47 -8.99
C GLY A 820 52.20 10.65 -7.82
N PRO A 821 50.99 10.96 -7.34
CA PRO A 821 50.38 10.25 -6.22
C PRO A 821 50.19 8.75 -6.56
N PRO A 822 50.35 7.85 -5.57
CA PRO A 822 50.20 6.42 -5.81
C PRO A 822 48.79 6.09 -6.35
N LEU A 823 48.75 5.31 -7.43
CA LEU A 823 47.52 4.92 -8.15
C LEU A 823 47.04 3.50 -7.77
N THR A 824 47.37 3.05 -6.56
CA THR A 824 46.88 1.75 -6.06
C THR A 824 45.39 1.87 -5.69
N PHE A 825 44.72 0.75 -5.46
CA PHE A 825 43.31 0.75 -5.07
C PHE A 825 43.04 1.55 -3.78
N VAL A 826 43.95 1.42 -2.79
CA VAL A 826 43.82 2.00 -1.44
C VAL A 826 44.26 3.47 -1.34
N SER A 827 44.87 4.03 -2.38
CA SER A 827 45.39 5.40 -2.36
C SER A 827 44.30 6.43 -2.63
N THR A 828 44.06 7.30 -1.65
CA THR A 828 43.05 8.37 -1.71
C THR A 828 43.64 9.65 -2.27
N SER A 829 42.82 10.43 -2.98
CA SER A 829 43.19 11.77 -3.46
C SER A 829 41.94 12.63 -3.62
N LEU A 830 42.08 13.93 -3.88
CA LEU A 830 40.92 14.77 -4.18
C LEU A 830 40.26 14.45 -5.51
N ASP A 831 40.95 13.71 -6.39
CA ASP A 831 40.40 13.23 -7.66
C ASP A 831 39.88 11.77 -7.55
N TYR A 832 40.04 11.12 -6.39
CA TYR A 832 39.57 9.76 -6.11
C TYR A 832 39.18 9.60 -4.63
N LEU A 833 37.89 9.76 -4.36
CA LEU A 833 37.29 9.82 -3.02
C LEU A 833 36.37 8.66 -2.58
N PRO A 834 36.34 7.45 -3.20
CA PRO A 834 35.51 6.35 -2.68
C PRO A 834 35.79 5.98 -1.22
N PHE A 835 37.02 6.17 -0.75
CA PHE A 835 37.41 5.94 0.65
C PHE A 835 37.50 7.23 1.48
N SER A 836 36.90 8.34 1.01
CA SER A 836 37.15 9.69 1.56
C SER A 836 38.64 10.06 1.49
N ASN A 837 39.09 11.08 2.22
CA ASN A 837 40.50 11.46 2.30
C ASN A 837 40.86 12.08 3.67
N GLY A 838 42.15 12.04 4.04
CA GLY A 838 42.66 12.62 5.29
C GLY A 838 42.28 11.81 6.54
N LYS A 839 42.04 12.51 7.66
CA LYS A 839 41.83 11.90 9.00
C LYS A 839 40.64 10.91 9.06
N HIS A 840 39.67 11.06 8.17
CA HIS A 840 38.48 10.21 8.03
C HIS A 840 38.51 9.31 6.79
N SER A 841 39.70 9.01 6.24
CA SER A 841 39.82 7.95 5.22
C SER A 841 39.37 6.61 5.80
N CYS A 842 38.70 5.77 5.00
CA CYS A 842 38.25 4.45 5.45
C CYS A 842 39.43 3.63 6.04
N PRO A 843 39.34 3.18 7.31
CA PRO A 843 40.40 2.40 7.94
C PRO A 843 40.50 0.98 7.37
N GLY A 844 39.39 0.40 6.92
CA GLY A 844 39.32 -0.96 6.37
C GLY A 844 39.79 -1.12 4.92
N ARG A 845 40.18 -0.04 4.22
CA ARG A 845 40.51 -0.09 2.79
C ARG A 845 41.61 -1.10 2.42
N PHE A 846 42.59 -1.31 3.31
CA PHE A 846 43.67 -2.29 3.10
C PHE A 846 43.19 -3.73 3.27
N LEU A 847 42.26 -3.97 4.20
CA LEU A 847 41.64 -5.27 4.38
C LEU A 847 40.82 -5.65 3.14
N ILE A 848 40.00 -4.70 2.65
CA ILE A 848 39.17 -4.88 1.45
C ILE A 848 40.04 -5.13 0.21
N ASP A 849 41.16 -4.42 0.06
CA ASP A 849 42.12 -4.65 -1.03
C ASP A 849 42.57 -6.12 -1.10
N TYR A 850 42.97 -6.66 0.05
CA TYR A 850 43.45 -8.04 0.13
C TYR A 850 42.33 -9.04 -0.08
N GLU A 851 41.18 -8.85 0.59
CA GLU A 851 39.99 -9.69 0.43
C GLU A 851 39.62 -9.83 -1.05
N ILE A 852 39.51 -8.71 -1.76
CA ILE A 852 39.08 -8.68 -3.16
C ILE A 852 40.12 -9.26 -4.09
N LYS A 853 41.41 -8.96 -3.89
CA LYS A 853 42.49 -9.52 -4.73
C LYS A 853 42.58 -11.04 -4.58
N ILE A 854 42.51 -11.54 -3.35
CA ILE A 854 42.53 -12.98 -3.08
C ILE A 854 41.28 -13.64 -3.67
N ALA A 855 40.10 -13.02 -3.50
CA ALA A 855 38.84 -13.49 -4.09
C ALA A 855 38.91 -13.59 -5.61
N MET A 856 39.37 -12.54 -6.29
CA MET A 856 39.52 -12.49 -7.74
C MET A 856 40.54 -13.52 -8.24
N ALA A 857 41.67 -13.64 -7.54
CA ALA A 857 42.68 -14.62 -7.89
C ALA A 857 42.13 -16.05 -7.76
N TYR A 858 41.41 -16.35 -6.67
CA TYR A 858 40.77 -17.66 -6.50
C TYR A 858 39.74 -17.93 -7.61
N LEU A 859 38.81 -16.98 -7.84
CA LEU A 859 37.74 -17.14 -8.82
C LEU A 859 38.30 -17.34 -10.24
N LEU A 860 39.18 -16.44 -10.73
CA LEU A 860 39.64 -16.50 -12.12
C LEU A 860 40.63 -17.64 -12.40
N ARG A 861 41.34 -18.13 -11.38
CA ARG A 861 42.23 -19.30 -11.50
C ARG A 861 41.43 -20.60 -11.55
N ASN A 862 40.43 -20.76 -10.69
CA ASN A 862 39.69 -22.03 -10.52
C ASN A 862 38.41 -22.14 -11.35
N TYR A 863 37.89 -21.02 -11.85
CA TYR A 863 36.63 -20.97 -12.58
C TYR A 863 36.77 -20.24 -13.93
N ASP A 864 35.98 -20.69 -14.91
CA ASP A 864 35.61 -19.88 -16.06
C ASP A 864 34.32 -19.13 -15.73
N VAL A 865 34.27 -17.86 -16.13
CA VAL A 865 33.17 -16.93 -15.84
C VAL A 865 32.83 -16.13 -17.07
N GLU A 866 31.53 -15.95 -17.35
CA GLU A 866 31.05 -15.14 -18.47
C GLU A 866 29.68 -14.52 -18.15
N LEU A 867 29.32 -13.46 -18.89
CA LEU A 867 27.95 -12.96 -18.87
C LEU A 867 27.03 -13.94 -19.63
N PRO A 868 25.77 -14.10 -19.20
CA PRO A 868 24.79 -14.85 -19.97
C PRO A 868 24.68 -14.32 -21.41
N PRO A 869 24.45 -15.18 -22.42
CA PRO A 869 24.35 -14.76 -23.82
C PRO A 869 23.31 -13.65 -24.04
N GLU A 870 22.19 -13.66 -23.30
CA GLU A 870 21.15 -12.63 -23.40
C GLU A 870 21.62 -11.20 -23.06
N TYR A 871 22.75 -11.06 -22.35
CA TYR A 871 23.33 -9.78 -22.02
C TYR A 871 24.15 -9.18 -23.18
N ASN A 872 24.41 -9.94 -24.25
CA ASN A 872 25.15 -9.49 -25.44
C ASN A 872 26.50 -8.82 -25.10
N GLY A 873 27.18 -9.32 -24.06
CA GLY A 873 28.45 -8.76 -23.58
C GLY A 873 28.33 -7.44 -22.82
N GLN A 874 27.12 -6.97 -22.52
CA GLN A 874 26.88 -5.74 -21.76
C GLN A 874 26.43 -6.07 -20.34
N ARG A 875 26.95 -5.35 -19.34
CA ARG A 875 26.45 -5.49 -17.97
C ARG A 875 25.04 -4.89 -17.85
N PRO A 876 24.17 -5.42 -16.97
CA PRO A 876 22.92 -4.75 -16.62
C PRO A 876 23.20 -3.36 -16.02
N PRO A 877 22.30 -2.38 -16.25
CA PRO A 877 22.50 -1.01 -15.80
C PRO A 877 22.51 -0.93 -14.27
N THR A 878 23.32 -0.01 -13.74
CA THR A 878 23.32 0.35 -12.32
C THR A 878 21.96 0.92 -11.93
N VAL A 879 21.46 0.51 -10.76
CA VAL A 879 20.19 1.00 -10.23
C VAL A 879 20.45 2.20 -9.34
N TYR A 880 19.80 3.33 -9.63
CA TYR A 880 19.88 4.53 -8.81
C TYR A 880 18.64 4.66 -7.94
N LEU A 881 18.84 4.82 -6.63
CA LEU A 881 17.82 5.31 -5.72
C LEU A 881 18.26 6.69 -5.25
N THR A 882 17.69 7.71 -5.91
CA THR A 882 18.14 9.11 -5.81
C THR A 882 19.66 9.24 -6.01
N GLU A 883 20.42 9.51 -4.96
CA GLU A 883 21.88 9.72 -4.97
C GLU A 883 22.71 8.45 -4.68
N ALA A 884 22.05 7.36 -4.29
CA ALA A 884 22.69 6.08 -3.99
C ALA A 884 22.67 5.15 -5.21
N GLN A 885 23.80 4.47 -5.45
CA GLN A 885 23.99 3.51 -6.54
C GLN A 885 23.99 2.08 -5.97
N PHE A 886 23.13 1.25 -6.52
CA PHE A 886 23.00 -0.16 -6.16
C PHE A 886 23.41 -1.05 -7.33
N PRO A 887 24.10 -2.17 -7.08
CA PRO A 887 24.27 -3.17 -8.12
C PRO A 887 22.89 -3.72 -8.55
N PRO A 888 22.73 -4.11 -9.83
CA PRO A 888 21.54 -4.78 -10.29
C PRO A 888 21.34 -6.11 -9.53
N LYS A 889 20.30 -6.20 -8.69
CA LYS A 889 20.05 -7.36 -7.82
C LYS A 889 19.83 -8.67 -8.57
N GLU A 890 19.26 -8.60 -9.78
CA GLU A 890 18.99 -9.76 -10.63
C GLU A 890 20.12 -10.04 -11.64
N ALA A 891 21.30 -9.41 -11.47
CA ALA A 891 22.42 -9.69 -12.35
C ALA A 891 22.93 -11.12 -12.17
N ARG A 892 23.18 -11.77 -13.31
CA ARG A 892 23.55 -13.17 -13.40
C ARG A 892 24.90 -13.29 -14.11
N MET A 893 25.66 -14.31 -13.73
CA MET A 893 26.84 -14.78 -14.46
C MET A 893 26.73 -16.27 -14.68
N ARG A 894 27.34 -16.77 -15.75
CA ARG A 894 27.60 -18.19 -15.93
C ARG A 894 28.99 -18.48 -15.36
N VAL A 895 29.10 -19.58 -14.63
CA VAL A 895 30.33 -20.02 -13.99
C VAL A 895 30.52 -21.53 -14.23
N ARG A 896 31.77 -21.94 -14.43
CA ARG A 896 32.15 -23.35 -14.60
C ARG A 896 33.46 -23.61 -13.87
N ARG A 897 33.49 -24.60 -12.97
CA ARG A 897 34.73 -25.06 -12.34
C ARG A 897 35.64 -25.73 -13.38
N LYS A 898 36.92 -25.36 -13.38
CA LYS A 898 37.94 -25.89 -14.29
C LYS A 898 38.40 -27.29 -13.90
#